data_AF-A0A2E3MVT9-F1
#
_entry.id   AF-A0A2E3MVT9-F1
#
_cell.length_a   1.000
_cell.length_b   1.000
_cell.length_c   1.000
_cell.angle_alpha   90.00
_cell.angle_beta   90.00
_cell.angle_gamma   90.00
#
_symmetry.space_group_name_H-M   'P 1'
#
loop_
_entity.id
_entity.type
_entity.pdbx_description
1 polymer ?
#
loop_
_entity_poly.entity_id
_entity_poly.type
_entity_poly.pdbx_seq_one_letter_code
_entity_poly.pdbx_strand_id
1 'polypeptide(L)'
;MLRDRVVSRSLSISRLVTCWLVTLSAPAAEDRTAPVREVLLERCGACHDGDARRGGLNLVGLLDGFSPWGDREAWIKVENAIREGKMPPAGETPLLPAETEQFQDWFGDAFVTPGGVQHAGPGFPRRLTREELQNTLEDLLYVQIRETVTNSRLHVIPDNVVEKFFPPGVLGASGFSNDARTLSKGLVDIQTYARCLGRVLALLDANPKARRRLFGRETLPDDVPVAEAQKILRRFGQAAYRRSMTPPELAAVVDVYRQRVADHSPYEAIKSAYLATLLSPSFLFRFERPAAGPTPVVGEELAVRLAYFLWSAPPDEALLKAAQAGRLHESAMLVEQVRRMLADPKRIALAENLGGEWFGYKPLRQRSSVNKRSDKMAGFYRTQYEEALLFFDSLIRFNQPVFRMVDADWGFLNGHQAGIYRIQTEKKVFAGVAALPPINIHYRDEKRTIANGNYEYKHAPLTLVRWGDPDRGGLVTLGSTMSVTSTPNRTSPIRRGVWVMERILGVHFEIPDDVPDLEATQKKAESQRLNLTHNEILRLHSAQPGCSTCHQYIDPIGFGLDTFDQLGIGRADPTAAAGEVLRWTPGETPKTYADHAWSLVKPLAALKQYRIRFQWKKGRHRLDIRKVRLQAGDVTVADNHFGFTGNRSRENTWVFQIPADAPQRGWKLTAEIQGNGGTDSHGTILVSGPNDRGERYRLPNGRTFSAPSELKQLLLSDYRDKIVDNAVHRVLAYALGRGIDPVDRPAIKKIKQAIGAREFRMQALLEAVVLSYPFRHKENR
;
A
#
# COMPACT_ATOMS: atom_id res chain seq x y z
N MET A 1 44.73 -22.84 69.03
CA MET A 1 44.05 -22.48 70.30
C MET A 1 44.05 -20.96 70.39
N LEU A 2 42.97 -20.19 70.59
CA LEU A 2 41.51 -20.31 70.66
C LEU A 2 41.02 -18.83 70.71
N ARG A 3 40.22 -18.36 69.73
CA ARG A 3 38.75 -18.13 69.73
C ARG A 3 38.25 -16.92 70.55
N ASP A 4 37.74 -15.85 69.90
CA ASP A 4 36.33 -15.58 69.45
C ASP A 4 35.44 -15.03 70.60
N ARG A 5 34.46 -14.09 70.51
CA ARG A 5 33.79 -13.25 69.50
C ARG A 5 32.94 -12.20 70.28
N VAL A 6 32.95 -10.91 69.92
CA VAL A 6 31.88 -10.08 69.28
C VAL A 6 30.42 -10.24 69.76
N VAL A 7 29.75 -9.13 70.15
CA VAL A 7 28.54 -8.51 69.54
C VAL A 7 27.81 -7.54 70.50
N SER A 8 27.30 -6.44 69.90
CA SER A 8 26.16 -5.58 70.30
C SER A 8 26.38 -4.35 71.20
N ARG A 9 26.18 -3.16 70.61
CA ARG A 9 25.68 -1.96 71.31
C ARG A 9 24.74 -1.16 70.41
N SER A 10 23.53 -0.96 70.91
CA SER A 10 22.56 0.06 70.50
C SER A 10 22.78 1.29 71.38
N LEU A 11 22.68 2.51 70.85
CA LEU A 11 22.24 3.71 71.60
C LEU A 11 22.04 4.90 70.65
N SER A 12 20.83 5.48 70.71
CA SER A 12 20.40 6.70 70.06
C SER A 12 21.09 7.94 70.62
N ILE A 13 21.50 8.87 69.75
CA ILE A 13 21.68 10.29 70.10
C ILE A 13 21.19 11.15 68.93
N SER A 14 20.13 11.92 69.17
CA SER A 14 19.62 12.97 68.30
C SER A 14 20.63 14.12 68.19
N ARG A 15 20.95 14.55 66.97
CA ARG A 15 21.54 15.87 66.69
C ARG A 15 20.75 16.54 65.56
N LEU A 16 20.16 17.68 65.92
CA LEU A 16 19.56 18.68 65.03
C LEU A 16 20.60 19.14 64.00
N VAL A 17 20.28 18.99 62.72
CA VAL A 17 20.95 19.69 61.62
C VAL A 17 19.94 20.67 61.04
N THR A 18 20.19 21.95 61.27
CA THR A 18 19.42 23.08 60.74
C THR A 18 19.67 23.16 59.23
N CYS A 19 18.76 22.61 58.43
CA CYS A 19 18.77 22.77 56.97
C CYS A 19 18.42 24.23 56.64
N TRP A 20 19.38 24.99 56.14
CA TRP A 20 19.09 26.21 55.40
C TRP A 20 18.39 25.79 54.10
N LEU A 21 17.06 25.88 54.09
CA LEU A 21 16.24 25.84 52.88
C LEU A 21 16.56 27.11 52.08
N VAL A 22 17.56 27.02 51.20
CA VAL A 22 17.56 27.84 49.99
C VAL A 22 16.37 27.33 49.19
N THR A 23 15.23 28.01 49.32
CA THR A 23 14.15 27.89 48.35
C THR A 23 14.69 28.41 47.02
N LEU A 24 15.32 27.53 46.24
CA LEU A 24 15.33 27.70 44.80
C LEU A 24 13.86 27.72 44.39
N SER A 25 13.28 28.92 44.24
CA SER A 25 12.07 29.08 43.46
C SER A 25 12.37 28.39 42.14
N ALA A 26 11.67 27.29 41.86
CA ALA A 26 11.60 26.78 40.50
C ALA A 26 11.22 27.98 39.63
N PRO A 27 11.94 28.26 38.53
CA PRO A 27 11.54 29.32 37.63
C PRO A 27 10.06 29.07 37.29
N ALA A 28 9.23 30.11 37.42
CA ALA A 28 7.84 30.05 37.01
C ALA A 28 7.81 29.41 35.62
N ALA A 29 7.00 28.36 35.42
CA ALA A 29 6.89 27.71 34.12
C ALA A 29 6.59 28.79 33.08
N GLU A 30 7.56 29.07 32.21
CA GLU A 30 7.44 30.10 31.18
C GLU A 30 6.18 29.80 30.36
N ASP A 31 5.28 30.78 30.21
CA ASP A 31 4.06 30.60 29.41
C ASP A 31 4.47 30.38 27.96
N ARG A 32 4.53 29.11 27.57
CA ARG A 32 4.94 28.69 26.23
C ARG A 32 3.99 29.18 25.15
N THR A 33 2.78 29.63 25.49
CA THR A 33 1.80 30.15 24.52
C THR A 33 1.86 31.66 24.36
N ALA A 34 2.58 32.38 25.23
CA ALA A 34 2.68 33.83 25.20
C ALA A 34 3.00 34.41 23.80
N PRO A 35 3.87 33.80 22.97
CA PRO A 35 4.16 34.31 21.64
C PRO A 35 2.98 34.31 20.66
N VAL A 36 1.91 33.55 20.90
CA VAL A 36 0.78 33.41 19.94
C VAL A 36 -0.58 33.71 20.55
N ARG A 37 -0.65 33.85 21.88
CA ARG A 37 -1.89 33.95 22.64
C ARG A 37 -2.77 35.11 22.15
N GLU A 38 -2.20 36.29 21.99
CA GLU A 38 -2.93 37.50 21.56
C GLU A 38 -3.54 37.32 20.16
N VAL A 39 -2.71 36.92 19.17
CA VAL A 39 -3.13 36.69 17.79
C VAL A 39 -4.27 35.66 17.71
N LEU A 40 -4.12 34.53 18.40
CA LEU A 40 -5.12 33.46 18.37
C LEU A 40 -6.43 33.87 19.04
N LEU A 41 -6.40 34.63 20.13
CA LEU A 41 -7.61 35.10 20.79
C LEU A 41 -8.31 36.19 19.96
N GLU A 42 -7.57 37.15 19.40
CA GLU A 42 -8.15 38.24 18.60
C GLU A 42 -8.77 37.70 17.30
N ARG A 43 -8.09 36.76 16.63
CA ARG A 43 -8.49 36.28 15.29
C ARG A 43 -9.44 35.09 15.34
N CYS A 44 -9.38 34.26 16.38
CA CYS A 44 -10.11 32.99 16.44
C CYS A 44 -11.05 32.87 17.66
N GLY A 45 -10.81 33.62 18.73
CA GLY A 45 -11.50 33.47 20.01
C GLY A 45 -13.02 33.61 19.91
N ALA A 46 -13.51 34.58 19.14
CA ALA A 46 -14.95 34.84 19.00
C ALA A 46 -15.77 33.65 18.44
N CYS A 47 -15.12 32.72 17.71
CA CYS A 47 -15.77 31.54 17.14
C CYS A 47 -15.38 30.23 17.85
N HIS A 48 -14.23 30.19 18.51
CA HIS A 48 -13.61 28.99 19.08
C HIS A 48 -13.33 29.14 20.58
N ASP A 49 -14.27 29.69 21.34
CA ASP A 49 -14.21 29.77 22.80
C ASP A 49 -14.91 28.57 23.48
N GLY A 50 -15.10 28.68 24.80
CA GLY A 50 -15.77 27.68 25.62
C GLY A 50 -17.26 27.49 25.32
N ASP A 51 -17.92 28.45 24.67
CA ASP A 51 -19.37 28.50 24.46
C ASP A 51 -19.74 28.24 23.00
N ALA A 52 -19.16 28.99 22.05
CA ALA A 52 -19.45 28.88 20.62
C ALA A 52 -18.94 27.56 20.02
N ARG A 53 -17.76 27.09 20.43
CA ARG A 53 -17.12 25.82 20.03
C ARG A 53 -17.32 25.44 18.57
N ARG A 54 -17.23 26.40 17.62
CA ARG A 54 -17.43 26.07 16.20
C ARG A 54 -16.40 25.02 15.78
N GLY A 55 -16.85 24.00 15.05
CA GLY A 55 -15.99 22.85 14.68
C GLY A 55 -15.48 22.03 15.86
N GLY A 56 -16.09 22.14 17.04
CA GLY A 56 -15.72 21.38 18.25
C GLY A 56 -14.43 21.84 18.94
N LEU A 57 -13.94 23.05 18.64
CA LEU A 57 -12.68 23.58 19.17
C LEU A 57 -12.93 24.64 20.26
N ASN A 58 -12.33 24.44 21.44
CA ASN A 58 -12.23 25.44 22.51
C ASN A 58 -10.76 25.90 22.65
N LEU A 59 -10.39 26.95 21.91
CA LEU A 59 -9.03 27.46 21.83
C LEU A 59 -8.58 28.14 23.13
N VAL A 60 -9.50 28.80 23.85
CA VAL A 60 -9.21 29.41 25.17
C VAL A 60 -8.75 28.33 26.15
N GLY A 61 -9.50 27.23 26.24
CA GLY A 61 -9.11 26.09 27.09
C GLY A 61 -7.78 25.45 26.69
N LEU A 62 -7.49 25.37 25.38
CA LEU A 62 -6.23 24.85 24.88
C LEU A 62 -5.02 25.74 25.19
N LEU A 63 -5.23 27.07 25.24
CA LEU A 63 -4.19 28.04 25.59
C LEU A 63 -3.95 28.07 27.11
N ASP A 64 -5.00 28.00 27.92
CA ASP A 64 -4.88 28.07 29.39
C ASP A 64 -4.36 26.77 30.00
N GLY A 65 -4.75 25.62 29.43
CA GLY A 65 -4.32 24.29 29.86
C GLY A 65 -3.13 23.71 29.07
N PHE A 66 -2.41 24.54 28.32
CA PHE A 66 -1.50 24.11 27.26
C PHE A 66 -0.60 22.93 27.62
N SER A 67 -0.79 21.81 26.91
CA SER A 67 0.09 20.66 26.95
C SER A 67 0.58 20.30 25.54
N PRO A 68 1.89 20.38 25.24
CA PRO A 68 2.45 19.99 23.93
C PRO A 68 2.16 18.54 23.52
N TRP A 69 1.78 17.69 24.48
CA TRP A 69 1.53 16.27 24.28
C TRP A 69 0.07 15.89 24.54
N GLY A 70 -0.56 16.47 25.58
CA GLY A 70 -1.96 16.20 25.94
C GLY A 70 -2.92 16.65 24.84
N ASP A 71 -2.68 17.83 24.26
CA ASP A 71 -3.60 18.47 23.31
C ASP A 71 -3.07 18.47 21.87
N ARG A 72 -2.05 17.65 21.61
CA ARG A 72 -1.32 17.64 20.34
C ARG A 72 -2.23 17.49 19.11
N GLU A 73 -3.19 16.57 19.16
CA GLU A 73 -4.10 16.34 18.03
C GLU A 73 -4.94 17.58 17.70
N ALA A 74 -5.36 18.34 18.72
CA ALA A 74 -6.10 19.58 18.52
C ALA A 74 -5.21 20.68 17.90
N TRP A 75 -3.98 20.84 18.41
CA TRP A 75 -3.04 21.82 17.86
C TRP A 75 -2.61 21.50 16.42
N ILE A 76 -2.43 20.23 16.07
CA ILE A 76 -2.19 19.81 14.67
C ILE A 76 -3.37 20.19 13.77
N LYS A 77 -4.61 20.05 14.24
CA LYS A 77 -5.79 20.48 13.48
C LYS A 77 -5.80 22.00 13.25
N VAL A 78 -5.53 22.78 14.29
CA VAL A 78 -5.41 24.26 14.19
C VAL A 78 -4.34 24.64 13.18
N GLU A 79 -3.15 24.06 13.29
CA GLU A 79 -2.04 24.36 12.40
C GLU A 79 -2.32 23.96 10.95
N ASN A 80 -2.93 22.79 10.70
CA ASN A 80 -3.35 22.39 9.36
C ASN A 80 -4.40 23.36 8.78
N ALA A 81 -5.37 23.80 9.57
CA ALA A 81 -6.41 24.72 9.12
C ALA A 81 -5.83 26.10 8.72
N ILE A 82 -4.89 26.63 9.50
CA ILE A 82 -4.18 27.88 9.20
C ILE A 82 -3.29 27.70 7.96
N ARG A 83 -2.44 26.65 7.94
CA ARG A 83 -1.48 26.41 6.84
C ARG A 83 -2.16 26.15 5.50
N GLU A 84 -3.34 25.53 5.51
CA GLU A 84 -4.12 25.27 4.29
C GLU A 84 -5.01 26.45 3.89
N GLY A 85 -5.00 27.55 4.65
CA GLY A 85 -5.84 28.73 4.38
C GLY A 85 -7.33 28.45 4.54
N LYS A 86 -7.70 27.40 5.30
CA LYS A 86 -9.10 27.06 5.63
C LYS A 86 -9.65 27.96 6.73
N MET A 87 -8.77 28.46 7.58
CA MET A 87 -9.10 29.37 8.67
C MET A 87 -8.17 30.60 8.62
N PRO A 88 -8.72 31.82 8.80
CA PRO A 88 -10.15 32.14 8.98
C PRO A 88 -10.99 31.87 7.71
N PRO A 89 -12.30 31.59 7.83
CA PRO A 89 -13.16 31.27 6.69
C PRO A 89 -13.41 32.49 5.81
N ALA A 90 -13.89 32.26 4.59
CA ALA A 90 -14.21 33.33 3.64
C ALA A 90 -15.28 34.28 4.24
N GLY A 91 -14.94 35.57 4.35
CA GLY A 91 -15.78 36.61 4.95
C GLY A 91 -15.26 37.12 6.30
N GLU A 92 -14.35 36.39 6.94
CA GLU A 92 -13.66 36.83 8.16
C GLU A 92 -12.34 37.52 7.81
N THR A 93 -11.79 38.27 8.78
CA THR A 93 -10.51 38.97 8.61
C THR A 93 -9.38 37.94 8.49
N PRO A 94 -8.61 37.92 7.38
CA PRO A 94 -7.52 36.96 7.20
C PRO A 94 -6.35 37.29 8.14
N LEU A 95 -5.57 36.27 8.49
CA LEU A 95 -4.31 36.46 9.22
C LEU A 95 -3.32 37.25 8.35
N LEU A 96 -2.61 38.18 8.98
CA LEU A 96 -1.48 38.85 8.35
C LEU A 96 -0.33 37.85 8.11
N PRO A 97 0.53 38.08 7.10
CA PRO A 97 1.71 37.23 6.88
C PRO A 97 2.59 37.10 8.12
N ALA A 98 2.81 38.19 8.86
CA ALA A 98 3.59 38.20 10.09
C ALA A 98 2.93 37.40 11.23
N GLU A 99 1.60 37.47 11.37
CA GLU A 99 0.84 36.67 12.35
C GLU A 99 0.92 35.17 12.01
N THR A 100 0.87 34.84 10.71
CA THR A 100 1.02 33.47 10.23
C THR A 100 2.43 32.94 10.49
N GLU A 101 3.47 33.73 10.23
CA GLU A 101 4.86 33.40 10.51
C GLU A 101 5.08 33.20 12.01
N GLN A 102 4.60 34.14 12.83
CA GLN A 102 4.66 34.06 14.30
C GLN A 102 4.02 32.76 14.84
N PHE A 103 2.85 32.38 14.32
CA PHE A 103 2.21 31.11 14.69
C PHE A 103 3.03 29.89 14.25
N GLN A 104 3.58 29.91 13.04
CA GLN A 104 4.36 28.81 12.49
C GLN A 104 5.67 28.59 13.24
N ASP A 105 6.37 29.67 13.60
CA ASP A 105 7.61 29.61 14.37
C ASP A 105 7.36 29.04 15.77
N TRP A 106 6.34 29.57 16.46
CA TRP A 106 5.91 29.03 17.74
C TRP A 106 5.53 27.55 17.67
N PHE A 107 4.75 27.14 16.67
CA PHE A 107 4.37 25.75 16.50
C PHE A 107 5.59 24.87 16.20
N GLY A 108 6.54 25.39 15.42
CA GLY A 108 7.85 24.80 15.18
C GLY A 108 8.57 24.49 16.48
N ASP A 109 8.73 25.49 17.32
CA ASP A 109 9.41 25.37 18.60
C ASP A 109 8.66 24.50 19.62
N ALA A 110 7.33 24.54 19.62
CA ALA A 110 6.53 23.80 20.59
C ALA A 110 6.34 22.31 20.22
N PHE A 111 6.18 22.00 18.92
CA PHE A 111 5.74 20.68 18.47
C PHE A 111 6.69 19.99 17.49
N VAL A 112 7.49 20.74 16.71
CA VAL A 112 8.39 20.15 15.70
C VAL A 112 9.77 19.86 16.29
N THR A 113 10.37 20.84 16.97
CA THR A 113 11.65 20.70 17.66
C THR A 113 11.58 21.24 19.09
N PRO A 114 10.74 20.64 19.97
CA PRO A 114 10.64 21.05 21.36
C PRO A 114 12.01 21.06 22.06
N GLY A 115 12.42 22.24 22.53
CA GLY A 115 13.75 22.44 23.14
C GLY A 115 14.90 22.49 22.13
N GLY A 116 14.62 22.78 20.85
CA GLY A 116 15.61 22.92 19.79
C GLY A 116 16.22 21.61 19.28
N VAL A 117 15.67 20.46 19.67
CA VAL A 117 16.21 19.13 19.32
C VAL A 117 15.21 18.28 18.56
N GLN A 118 15.72 17.34 17.76
CA GLN A 118 14.90 16.37 17.04
C GLN A 118 14.47 15.23 17.96
N HIS A 119 13.20 14.82 17.89
CA HIS A 119 12.64 13.74 18.69
C HIS A 119 12.30 12.50 17.85
N ALA A 120 12.28 11.33 18.49
CA ALA A 120 11.91 10.06 17.83
C ALA A 120 10.39 9.85 17.76
N GLY A 121 9.61 10.73 18.42
CA GLY A 121 8.17 10.58 18.61
C GLY A 121 7.82 9.50 19.65
N PRO A 122 6.51 9.27 19.89
CA PRO A 122 6.06 8.39 20.95
C PRO A 122 6.37 6.91 20.67
N GLY A 123 6.78 6.18 21.71
CA GLY A 123 6.96 4.73 21.70
C GLY A 123 5.76 4.00 22.29
N PHE A 124 5.28 2.95 21.63
CA PHE A 124 4.25 2.05 22.14
C PHE A 124 4.70 0.58 22.02
N PRO A 125 4.28 -0.32 22.93
CA PRO A 125 4.52 -1.74 22.78
C PRO A 125 3.99 -2.28 21.45
N ARG A 126 4.87 -2.86 20.63
CA ARG A 126 4.49 -3.34 19.29
C ARG A 126 4.14 -4.82 19.35
N ARG A 127 2.85 -5.15 19.49
CA ARG A 127 2.36 -6.51 19.29
C ARG A 127 2.61 -6.96 17.85
N LEU A 128 2.80 -8.26 17.63
CA LEU A 128 2.83 -8.81 16.27
C LEU A 128 1.43 -8.68 15.64
N THR A 129 1.37 -8.19 14.41
CA THR A 129 0.16 -8.32 13.59
C THR A 129 -0.13 -9.78 13.27
N ARG A 130 -1.31 -10.07 12.72
CA ARG A 130 -1.67 -11.40 12.21
C ARG A 130 -0.66 -11.93 11.20
N GLU A 131 -0.26 -11.09 10.25
CA GLU A 131 0.72 -11.42 9.20
C GLU A 131 2.15 -11.55 9.75
N GLU A 132 2.54 -10.66 10.68
CA GLU A 132 3.83 -10.75 11.36
C GLU A 132 3.93 -12.02 12.22
N LEU A 133 2.85 -12.42 12.90
CA LEU A 133 2.77 -13.67 13.67
C LEU A 133 2.93 -14.88 12.76
N GLN A 134 2.18 -14.93 11.66
CA GLN A 134 2.29 -16.00 10.67
C GLN A 134 3.72 -16.14 10.13
N ASN A 135 4.32 -15.05 9.67
CA ASN A 135 5.70 -15.05 9.15
C ASN A 135 6.71 -15.46 10.21
N THR A 136 6.53 -15.00 11.44
CA THR A 136 7.40 -15.36 12.56
C THR A 136 7.32 -16.86 12.84
N LEU A 137 6.12 -17.44 12.84
CA LEU A 137 5.94 -18.86 13.10
C LEU A 137 6.53 -19.74 11.98
N GLU A 138 6.34 -19.37 10.71
CA GLU A 138 6.97 -20.09 9.58
C GLU A 138 8.50 -20.07 9.67
N ASP A 139 9.09 -18.90 9.92
CA ASP A 139 10.54 -18.73 9.98
C ASP A 139 11.15 -19.39 11.24
N LEU A 140 10.43 -19.34 12.37
CA LEU A 140 10.89 -19.91 13.65
C LEU A 140 10.76 -21.43 13.70
N LEU A 141 9.67 -21.98 13.15
CA LEU A 141 9.36 -23.42 13.23
C LEU A 141 9.77 -24.17 11.97
N TYR A 142 10.20 -23.49 10.91
CA TYR A 142 10.54 -24.08 9.60
C TYR A 142 9.39 -24.89 8.99
N VAL A 143 8.15 -24.43 9.22
CA VAL A 143 6.91 -25.02 8.70
C VAL A 143 6.31 -24.14 7.62
N GLN A 144 5.39 -24.70 6.84
CA GLN A 144 4.61 -23.95 5.85
C GLN A 144 3.18 -23.79 6.38
N ILE A 145 2.79 -22.55 6.68
CA ILE A 145 1.45 -22.17 7.12
C ILE A 145 0.62 -21.70 5.92
N ARG A 146 1.24 -20.98 4.97
CA ARG A 146 0.61 -20.57 3.73
C ARG A 146 0.24 -21.79 2.88
N GLU A 147 -1.06 -22.03 2.75
CA GLU A 147 -1.58 -23.03 1.82
C GLU A 147 -1.50 -22.49 0.39
N THR A 148 -0.87 -23.25 -0.50
CA THR A 148 -0.97 -22.97 -1.92
C THR A 148 -2.31 -23.46 -2.43
N VAL A 149 -3.05 -22.57 -3.09
CA VAL A 149 -4.27 -22.97 -3.78
C VAL A 149 -3.90 -23.78 -5.01
N THR A 150 -3.85 -25.10 -4.84
CA THR A 150 -3.68 -26.10 -5.90
C THR A 150 -5.03 -26.58 -6.45
N ASN A 151 -6.14 -26.27 -5.76
CA ASN A 151 -7.47 -26.69 -6.14
C ASN A 151 -8.23 -25.59 -6.91
N SER A 152 -8.50 -25.85 -8.19
CA SER A 152 -9.19 -24.95 -9.11
C SER A 152 -10.66 -24.65 -8.75
N ARG A 153 -11.26 -25.41 -7.83
CA ARG A 153 -12.61 -25.15 -7.30
C ARG A 153 -12.61 -24.02 -6.26
N LEU A 154 -11.46 -23.66 -5.70
CA LEU A 154 -11.34 -22.54 -4.78
C LEU A 154 -11.11 -21.26 -5.59
N HIS A 155 -12.17 -20.46 -5.73
CA HIS A 155 -12.13 -19.18 -6.45
C HIS A 155 -11.50 -18.03 -5.66
N VAL A 156 -11.16 -18.28 -4.40
CA VAL A 156 -10.54 -17.34 -3.45
C VAL A 156 -9.34 -18.02 -2.79
N ILE A 157 -8.43 -17.23 -2.20
CA ILE A 157 -7.35 -17.78 -1.38
C ILE A 157 -7.94 -18.11 0.00
N PRO A 158 -8.03 -19.39 0.40
CA PRO A 158 -8.61 -19.76 1.68
C PRO A 158 -7.79 -19.18 2.83
N ASP A 159 -8.43 -18.97 3.96
CA ASP A 159 -7.73 -18.58 5.18
C ASP A 159 -6.90 -19.75 5.70
N ASN A 160 -5.63 -19.46 6.02
CA ASN A 160 -4.75 -20.44 6.64
C ASN A 160 -5.07 -20.62 8.14
N VAL A 161 -4.32 -21.48 8.83
CA VAL A 161 -4.57 -21.76 10.25
C VAL A 161 -4.56 -20.50 11.12
N VAL A 162 -3.62 -19.56 10.93
CA VAL A 162 -3.54 -18.33 11.73
C VAL A 162 -4.73 -17.41 11.43
N GLU A 163 -5.07 -17.27 10.16
CA GLU A 163 -6.14 -16.38 9.71
C GLU A 163 -7.54 -16.85 10.15
N LYS A 164 -7.73 -18.15 10.36
CA LYS A 164 -8.96 -18.71 10.94
C LYS A 164 -9.19 -18.32 12.40
N PHE A 165 -8.15 -17.96 13.15
CA PHE A 165 -8.26 -17.54 14.55
C PHE A 165 -8.25 -16.03 14.72
N PHE A 166 -7.59 -15.30 13.83
CA PHE A 166 -7.40 -13.86 13.98
C PHE A 166 -7.96 -13.09 12.78
N PRO A 167 -8.86 -12.12 13.01
CA PRO A 167 -9.35 -11.27 11.94
C PRO A 167 -8.23 -10.38 11.37
N PRO A 168 -8.41 -9.81 10.17
CA PRO A 168 -7.52 -8.77 9.65
C PRO A 168 -7.34 -7.63 10.65
N GLY A 169 -6.13 -7.07 10.74
CA GLY A 169 -5.83 -5.98 11.67
C GLY A 169 -6.57 -4.68 11.31
N VAL A 170 -6.90 -3.91 12.35
CA VAL A 170 -7.52 -2.59 12.21
C VAL A 170 -6.44 -1.56 11.88
N LEU A 171 -6.68 -0.72 10.87
CA LEU A 171 -5.75 0.35 10.51
C LEU A 171 -5.75 1.44 11.59
N GLY A 172 -4.57 1.83 12.07
CA GLY A 172 -4.42 2.95 13.01
C GLY A 172 -4.19 4.29 12.33
N ALA A 173 -3.72 5.28 13.11
CA ALA A 173 -3.39 6.63 12.61
C ALA A 173 -2.26 6.62 11.57
N SER A 174 -1.37 5.62 11.61
CA SER A 174 -0.39 5.36 10.54
C SER A 174 -1.03 5.04 9.17
N GLY A 175 -2.30 4.62 9.15
CA GLY A 175 -2.96 4.04 7.99
C GLY A 175 -2.67 2.56 7.77
N PHE A 176 -1.98 1.90 8.72
CA PHE A 176 -1.57 0.51 8.64
C PHE A 176 -2.01 -0.29 9.86
N SER A 177 -2.13 -1.61 9.69
CA SER A 177 -2.49 -2.54 10.76
C SER A 177 -1.36 -2.79 11.75
N ASN A 178 -0.12 -2.44 11.39
CA ASN A 178 1.04 -2.52 12.28
C ASN A 178 1.17 -1.31 13.22
N ASP A 179 0.13 -0.47 13.33
CA ASP A 179 0.07 0.66 14.24
C ASP A 179 0.12 0.19 15.69
N ALA A 180 1.20 0.54 16.38
CA ALA A 180 1.49 0.10 17.73
C ALA A 180 0.45 0.57 18.74
N ARG A 181 -0.10 1.79 18.58
CA ARG A 181 -1.12 2.34 19.48
C ARG A 181 -2.45 1.60 19.32
N THR A 182 -2.82 1.23 18.09
CA THR A 182 -4.02 0.40 17.85
C THR A 182 -3.81 -1.01 18.40
N LEU A 183 -2.65 -1.62 18.12
CA LEU A 183 -2.35 -2.99 18.52
C LEU A 183 -2.22 -3.17 20.04
N SER A 184 -1.76 -2.15 20.76
CA SER A 184 -1.60 -2.17 22.21
C SER A 184 -2.92 -2.05 22.97
N LYS A 185 -3.96 -1.48 22.35
CA LYS A 185 -5.31 -1.35 22.95
C LYS A 185 -6.14 -2.62 22.84
N GLY A 186 -5.83 -3.50 21.88
CA GLY A 186 -6.59 -4.72 21.65
C GLY A 186 -6.35 -5.78 22.73
N LEU A 187 -7.43 -6.41 23.19
CA LEU A 187 -7.35 -7.53 24.15
C LEU A 187 -6.60 -8.73 23.55
N VAL A 188 -5.79 -9.38 24.38
CA VAL A 188 -5.09 -10.63 24.05
C VAL A 188 -5.88 -11.79 24.64
N ASP A 189 -6.66 -12.48 23.81
CA ASP A 189 -7.31 -13.73 24.19
C ASP A 189 -6.30 -14.88 24.16
N ILE A 190 -5.71 -15.15 25.32
CA ILE A 190 -4.67 -16.18 25.48
C ILE A 190 -5.16 -17.58 25.09
N GLN A 191 -6.45 -17.89 25.25
CA GLN A 191 -7.01 -19.20 24.87
C GLN A 191 -7.07 -19.35 23.35
N THR A 192 -7.43 -18.29 22.64
CA THR A 192 -7.40 -18.27 21.17
C THR A 192 -5.97 -18.39 20.66
N TYR A 193 -5.00 -17.70 21.27
CA TYR A 193 -3.57 -17.89 20.96
C TYR A 193 -3.11 -19.32 21.22
N ALA A 194 -3.42 -19.91 22.38
CA ALA A 194 -3.00 -21.27 22.73
C ALA A 194 -3.54 -22.31 21.73
N ARG A 195 -4.81 -22.20 21.34
CA ARG A 195 -5.42 -23.08 20.32
C ARG A 195 -4.76 -22.91 18.95
N CYS A 196 -4.52 -21.68 18.51
CA CYS A 196 -3.86 -21.41 17.24
C CYS A 196 -2.43 -21.95 17.22
N LEU A 197 -1.62 -21.60 18.24
CA LEU A 197 -0.22 -21.98 18.33
C LEU A 197 -0.04 -23.49 18.51
N GLY A 198 -0.92 -24.14 19.27
CA GLY A 198 -0.96 -25.61 19.38
C GLY A 198 -1.18 -26.28 18.02
N ARG A 199 -2.12 -25.78 17.20
CA ARG A 199 -2.34 -26.29 15.83
C ARG A 199 -1.15 -26.06 14.91
N VAL A 200 -0.46 -24.92 15.03
CA VAL A 200 0.76 -24.65 14.26
C VAL A 200 1.89 -25.59 14.68
N LEU A 201 2.08 -25.82 15.99
CA LEU A 201 3.10 -26.74 16.51
C LEU A 201 2.85 -28.19 16.06
N ALA A 202 1.58 -28.61 15.88
CA ALA A 202 1.25 -29.93 15.35
C ALA A 202 1.77 -30.15 13.91
N LEU A 203 2.05 -29.09 13.14
CA LEU A 203 2.68 -29.21 11.81
C LEU A 203 4.09 -29.81 11.86
N LEU A 204 4.76 -29.78 13.03
CA LEU A 204 6.07 -30.41 13.23
C LEU A 204 6.01 -31.94 13.14
N ASP A 205 4.87 -32.54 13.50
CA ASP A 205 4.71 -34.00 13.58
C ASP A 205 4.95 -34.64 12.20
N ALA A 206 4.44 -34.00 11.15
CA ALA A 206 4.61 -34.43 9.76
C ALA A 206 5.85 -33.85 9.05
N ASN A 207 6.72 -33.10 9.76
CA ASN A 207 7.84 -32.37 9.13
C ASN A 207 9.20 -32.73 9.74
N PRO A 208 9.83 -33.85 9.32
CA PRO A 208 11.14 -34.27 9.83
C PRO A 208 12.26 -33.25 9.57
N LYS A 209 12.18 -32.49 8.47
CA LYS A 209 13.16 -31.44 8.15
C LYS A 209 13.13 -30.30 9.16
N ALA A 210 11.93 -29.87 9.56
CA ALA A 210 11.76 -28.87 10.63
C ALA A 210 12.31 -29.38 11.96
N ARG A 211 11.97 -30.63 12.34
CA ARG A 211 12.49 -31.27 13.57
C ARG A 211 14.01 -31.34 13.58
N ARG A 212 14.65 -31.72 12.46
CA ARG A 212 16.11 -31.71 12.31
C ARG A 212 16.72 -30.32 12.56
N ARG A 213 16.09 -29.25 12.05
CA ARG A 213 16.56 -27.87 12.27
C ARG A 213 16.37 -27.43 13.73
N LEU A 214 15.24 -27.77 14.34
CA LEU A 214 14.88 -27.34 15.70
C LEU A 214 15.59 -28.13 16.79
N PHE A 215 15.86 -29.42 16.59
CA PHE A 215 16.39 -30.33 17.60
C PHE A 215 17.80 -30.83 17.27
N GLY A 216 18.30 -30.63 16.05
CA GLY A 216 19.54 -31.23 15.54
C GLY A 216 19.36 -32.66 15.01
N ARG A 217 18.16 -33.22 15.11
CA ARG A 217 17.79 -34.60 14.72
C ARG A 217 16.30 -34.69 14.36
N GLU A 218 15.91 -35.68 13.55
CA GLU A 218 14.53 -35.83 13.10
C GLU A 218 13.59 -36.36 14.19
N THR A 219 14.12 -37.25 15.03
CA THR A 219 13.43 -37.84 16.18
C THR A 219 14.26 -37.62 17.44
N LEU A 220 13.58 -37.26 18.53
CA LEU A 220 14.20 -37.18 19.84
C LEU A 220 14.22 -38.57 20.49
N PRO A 221 15.28 -38.92 21.25
CA PRO A 221 15.27 -40.10 22.12
C PRO A 221 14.13 -40.04 23.14
N ASP A 222 13.77 -41.20 23.69
CA ASP A 222 12.76 -41.30 24.75
C ASP A 222 13.28 -40.78 26.11
N ASP A 223 14.60 -40.60 26.24
CA ASP A 223 15.32 -40.20 27.45
C ASP A 223 16.19 -38.95 27.25
N VAL A 224 15.59 -37.83 26.83
CA VAL A 224 16.34 -36.57 26.68
C VAL A 224 16.73 -35.99 28.05
N PRO A 225 18.02 -35.79 28.37
CA PRO A 225 18.41 -35.17 29.63
C PRO A 225 17.97 -33.69 29.68
N VAL A 226 17.62 -33.21 30.88
CA VAL A 226 17.22 -31.79 31.10
C VAL A 226 18.28 -30.81 30.56
N ALA A 227 19.56 -31.14 30.65
CA ALA A 227 20.64 -30.31 30.12
C ALA A 227 20.62 -30.19 28.59
N GLU A 228 20.24 -31.25 27.86
CA GLU A 228 20.06 -31.21 26.40
C GLU A 228 18.79 -30.44 26.05
N ALA A 229 17.68 -30.71 26.73
CA ALA A 229 16.44 -29.96 26.55
C ALA A 229 16.65 -28.45 26.79
N GLN A 230 17.39 -28.07 27.84
CA GLN A 230 17.72 -26.67 28.13
C GLN A 230 18.49 -25.99 26.97
N LYS A 231 19.39 -26.71 26.27
CA LYS A 231 20.09 -26.16 25.10
C LYS A 231 19.12 -25.90 23.94
N ILE A 232 18.23 -26.86 23.68
CA ILE A 232 17.18 -26.74 22.64
C ILE A 232 16.26 -25.55 22.96
N LEU A 233 15.73 -25.50 24.17
CA LEU A 233 14.80 -24.47 24.64
C LEU A 233 15.44 -23.08 24.65
N ARG A 234 16.72 -22.97 25.04
CA ARG A 234 17.46 -21.71 24.98
C ARG A 234 17.58 -21.20 23.54
N ARG A 235 17.97 -22.05 22.59
CA ARG A 235 18.10 -21.66 21.18
C ARG A 235 16.75 -21.22 20.61
N PHE A 236 15.69 -21.98 20.89
CA PHE A 236 14.34 -21.65 20.43
C PHE A 236 13.84 -20.35 21.03
N GLY A 237 13.94 -20.17 22.35
CA GLY A 237 13.48 -18.97 23.03
C GLY A 237 14.28 -17.72 22.67
N GLN A 238 15.58 -17.83 22.40
CA GLN A 238 16.37 -16.72 21.87
C GLN A 238 15.88 -16.25 20.49
N ALA A 239 15.58 -17.20 19.58
CA ALA A 239 15.00 -16.87 18.28
C ALA A 239 13.58 -16.31 18.41
N ALA A 240 12.75 -16.91 19.28
CA ALA A 240 11.38 -16.48 19.52
C ALA A 240 11.28 -15.07 20.13
N TYR A 241 12.14 -14.76 21.11
CA TYR A 241 12.16 -13.45 21.77
C TYR A 241 13.01 -12.42 21.02
N ARG A 242 13.78 -12.86 20.01
CA ARG A 242 14.62 -12.02 19.13
C ARG A 242 15.73 -11.29 19.91
N ARG A 243 16.09 -11.85 21.07
CA ARG A 243 17.14 -11.39 21.99
C ARG A 243 17.56 -12.55 22.86
N SER A 244 18.64 -12.35 23.63
CA SER A 244 18.99 -13.29 24.69
C SER A 244 17.86 -13.43 25.72
N MET A 245 17.52 -14.67 26.09
CA MET A 245 16.61 -14.95 27.21
C MET A 245 17.29 -14.58 28.53
N THR A 246 16.53 -14.00 29.46
CA THR A 246 17.01 -13.81 30.83
C THR A 246 17.07 -15.16 31.56
N PRO A 247 17.90 -15.31 32.62
CA PRO A 247 17.94 -16.54 33.39
C PRO A 247 16.58 -16.99 33.94
N PRO A 248 15.72 -16.09 34.48
CA PRO A 248 14.37 -16.47 34.91
C PRO A 248 13.47 -16.94 33.76
N GLU A 249 13.53 -16.29 32.59
CA GLU A 249 12.75 -16.70 31.41
C GLU A 249 13.13 -18.12 30.97
N LEU A 250 14.44 -18.44 30.93
CA LEU A 250 14.87 -19.79 30.56
C LEU A 250 14.49 -20.82 31.63
N ALA A 251 14.66 -20.50 32.91
CA ALA A 251 14.29 -21.39 34.01
C ALA A 251 12.81 -21.77 33.95
N ALA A 252 11.92 -20.79 33.76
CA ALA A 252 10.48 -21.03 33.65
C ALA A 252 10.11 -21.98 32.49
N VAL A 253 10.75 -21.82 31.32
CA VAL A 253 10.50 -22.70 30.16
C VAL A 253 11.06 -24.11 30.38
N VAL A 254 12.22 -24.23 31.04
CA VAL A 254 12.81 -25.53 31.41
C VAL A 254 11.95 -26.24 32.45
N ASP A 255 11.34 -25.52 33.39
CA ASP A 255 10.44 -26.10 34.39
C ASP A 255 9.18 -26.69 33.75
N VAL A 256 8.63 -26.05 32.71
CA VAL A 256 7.54 -26.64 31.91
C VAL A 256 7.97 -27.99 31.32
N TYR A 257 9.18 -28.08 30.78
CA TYR A 257 9.71 -29.35 30.25
C TYR A 257 9.85 -30.41 31.36
N ARG A 258 10.44 -30.05 32.51
CA ARG A 258 10.63 -30.96 33.66
C ARG A 258 9.30 -31.54 34.16
N GLN A 259 8.27 -30.71 34.24
CA GLN A 259 6.94 -31.17 34.67
C GLN A 259 6.30 -32.08 33.63
N ARG A 260 6.42 -31.73 32.34
CA ARG A 260 5.73 -32.46 31.27
C ARG A 260 6.36 -33.79 30.90
N VAL A 261 7.66 -33.97 31.09
CA VAL A 261 8.35 -35.23 30.78
C VAL A 261 8.01 -36.34 31.78
N ALA A 262 7.35 -36.03 32.90
CA ALA A 262 6.85 -37.03 33.85
C ALA A 262 5.72 -37.89 33.25
N ASP A 263 4.83 -37.28 32.46
CA ASP A 263 3.61 -37.92 31.93
C ASP A 263 3.58 -38.02 30.40
N HIS A 264 4.57 -37.45 29.70
CA HIS A 264 4.61 -37.38 28.24
C HIS A 264 6.02 -37.64 27.69
N SER A 265 6.10 -37.99 26.41
CA SER A 265 7.39 -38.14 25.72
C SER A 265 8.19 -36.83 25.72
N PRO A 266 9.54 -36.87 25.67
CA PRO A 266 10.36 -35.66 25.58
C PRO A 266 9.98 -34.72 24.43
N TYR A 267 9.50 -35.28 23.31
CA TYR A 267 9.01 -34.50 22.18
C TYR A 267 7.76 -33.69 22.53
N GLU A 268 6.76 -34.30 23.16
CA GLU A 268 5.55 -33.60 23.62
C GLU A 268 5.85 -32.59 24.75
N ALA A 269 6.79 -32.92 25.63
CA ALA A 269 7.26 -32.01 26.68
C ALA A 269 7.96 -30.77 26.09
N ILE A 270 8.80 -30.93 25.06
CA ILE A 270 9.41 -29.81 24.33
C ILE A 270 8.36 -28.98 23.59
N LYS A 271 7.38 -29.61 22.91
CA LYS A 271 6.27 -28.87 22.27
C LYS A 271 5.48 -28.04 23.30
N SER A 272 5.26 -28.57 24.50
CA SER A 272 4.62 -27.83 25.60
C SER A 272 5.45 -26.62 26.06
N ALA A 273 6.77 -26.79 26.19
CA ALA A 273 7.67 -25.70 26.53
C ALA A 273 7.79 -24.65 25.40
N TYR A 274 7.74 -25.07 24.12
CA TYR A 274 7.62 -24.17 22.99
C TYR A 274 6.30 -23.38 23.02
N LEU A 275 5.17 -24.05 23.31
CA LEU A 275 3.89 -23.36 23.46
C LEU A 275 3.95 -22.31 24.57
N ALA A 276 4.52 -22.64 25.73
CA ALA A 276 4.72 -21.67 26.82
C ALA A 276 5.58 -20.48 26.38
N THR A 277 6.64 -20.73 25.61
CA THR A 277 7.49 -19.68 25.02
C THR A 277 6.70 -18.79 24.07
N LEU A 278 5.88 -19.36 23.19
CA LEU A 278 5.07 -18.65 22.19
C LEU A 278 3.85 -17.92 22.80
N LEU A 279 3.44 -18.27 24.02
CA LEU A 279 2.39 -17.56 24.77
C LEU A 279 2.94 -16.40 25.62
N SER A 280 4.27 -16.29 25.75
CA SER A 280 4.91 -15.24 26.53
C SER A 280 4.72 -13.85 25.89
N PRO A 281 4.55 -12.78 26.69
CA PRO A 281 4.60 -11.41 26.21
C PRO A 281 5.87 -11.10 25.41
N SER A 282 7.02 -11.68 25.79
CA SER A 282 8.31 -11.50 25.09
C SER A 282 8.31 -12.04 23.65
N PHE A 283 7.39 -12.97 23.32
CA PHE A 283 7.18 -13.43 21.94
C PHE A 283 6.14 -12.58 21.21
N LEU A 284 4.99 -12.33 21.85
CA LEU A 284 3.84 -11.65 21.25
C LEU A 284 4.09 -10.16 21.00
N PHE A 285 4.98 -9.54 21.78
CA PHE A 285 5.35 -8.14 21.66
C PHE A 285 6.84 -7.98 21.33
N ARG A 286 7.15 -6.89 20.62
CA ARG A 286 8.51 -6.41 20.39
C ARG A 286 8.77 -5.27 21.36
N PHE A 287 9.31 -5.62 22.53
CA PHE A 287 9.66 -4.62 23.53
C PHE A 287 11.01 -3.98 23.21
N GLU A 288 11.07 -2.68 23.40
CA GLU A 288 12.32 -1.93 23.46
C GLU A 288 12.57 -1.53 24.91
N ARG A 289 13.84 -1.57 25.32
CA ARG A 289 14.25 -1.15 26.67
C ARG A 289 13.88 0.31 26.87
N PRO A 290 13.28 0.68 28.01
CA PRO A 290 12.98 2.07 28.30
C PRO A 290 14.22 2.96 28.29
N ALA A 291 14.04 4.21 27.89
CA ALA A 291 15.06 5.23 27.86
C ALA A 291 14.53 6.54 28.40
N ALA A 292 15.25 7.15 29.35
CA ALA A 292 14.97 8.48 29.86
C ALA A 292 15.47 9.52 28.83
N GLY A 293 14.62 9.89 27.87
CA GLY A 293 14.92 10.84 26.81
C GLY A 293 15.40 10.22 25.49
N PRO A 294 15.73 11.06 24.49
CA PRO A 294 16.12 10.62 23.16
C PRO A 294 17.44 9.84 23.20
N THR A 295 17.40 8.55 22.84
CA THR A 295 18.60 7.70 22.80
C THR A 295 18.61 6.83 21.54
N PRO A 296 19.78 6.42 21.03
CA PRO A 296 19.86 5.42 19.98
C PRO A 296 19.17 4.10 20.38
N VAL A 297 18.47 3.51 19.43
CA VAL A 297 17.88 2.16 19.57
C VAL A 297 19.02 1.15 19.67
N VAL A 298 18.95 0.24 20.64
CA VAL A 298 20.04 -0.74 20.85
C VAL A 298 20.14 -1.68 19.65
N GLY A 299 21.34 -2.17 19.30
CA GLY A 299 21.57 -3.00 18.11
C GLY A 299 20.56 -4.15 17.89
N GLU A 300 20.24 -4.93 18.93
CA GLU A 300 19.24 -6.03 18.82
C GLU A 300 17.83 -5.50 18.50
N GLU A 301 17.44 -4.38 19.11
CA GLU A 301 16.14 -3.73 18.85
C GLU A 301 16.10 -3.14 17.44
N LEU A 302 17.22 -2.58 16.96
CA LEU A 302 17.35 -2.02 15.61
C LEU A 302 17.27 -3.13 14.55
N ALA A 303 17.86 -4.30 14.82
CA ALA A 303 17.69 -5.50 13.99
C ALA A 303 16.21 -5.92 13.91
N VAL A 304 15.49 -5.91 15.03
CA VAL A 304 14.05 -6.20 15.07
C VAL A 304 13.26 -5.15 14.28
N ARG A 305 13.51 -3.85 14.47
CA ARG A 305 12.87 -2.78 13.68
C ARG A 305 13.07 -3.00 12.18
N LEU A 306 14.31 -3.28 11.77
CA LEU A 306 14.65 -3.48 10.36
C LEU A 306 13.98 -4.73 9.77
N ALA A 307 14.03 -5.86 10.47
CA ALA A 307 13.44 -7.12 10.04
C ALA A 307 11.93 -7.03 9.87
N TYR A 308 11.23 -6.45 10.84
CA TYR A 308 9.78 -6.34 10.72
C TYR A 308 9.32 -5.26 9.74
N PHE A 309 10.13 -4.21 9.51
CA PHE A 309 9.86 -3.26 8.45
C PHE A 309 9.98 -3.90 7.06
N LEU A 310 11.10 -4.57 6.77
CA LEU A 310 11.37 -5.06 5.41
C LEU A 310 10.78 -6.45 5.11
N TRP A 311 10.66 -7.30 6.13
CA TRP A 311 10.25 -8.69 5.97
C TRP A 311 8.99 -9.07 6.73
N SER A 312 8.47 -8.18 7.61
CA SER A 312 7.39 -8.50 8.55
C SER A 312 7.62 -9.83 9.27
N ALA A 313 8.88 -10.09 9.67
CA ALA A 313 9.36 -11.36 10.19
C ALA A 313 10.58 -11.15 11.10
N PRO A 314 10.98 -12.14 11.93
CA PRO A 314 12.11 -11.98 12.83
C PRO A 314 13.44 -11.77 12.07
N PRO A 315 14.42 -11.10 12.71
CA PRO A 315 15.75 -10.93 12.14
C PRO A 315 16.43 -12.29 11.93
N ASP A 316 17.20 -12.41 10.86
CA ASP A 316 18.01 -13.59 10.59
C ASP A 316 19.34 -13.56 11.36
N GLU A 317 20.08 -14.67 11.31
CA GLU A 317 21.34 -14.82 12.04
C GLU A 317 22.39 -13.79 11.62
N ALA A 318 22.45 -13.44 10.33
CA ALA A 318 23.39 -12.44 9.83
C ALA A 318 23.10 -11.05 10.43
N LEU A 319 21.83 -10.65 10.48
CA LEU A 319 21.42 -9.37 11.06
C LEU A 319 21.64 -9.35 12.58
N LEU A 320 21.33 -10.44 13.28
CA LEU A 320 21.58 -10.57 14.73
C LEU A 320 23.08 -10.52 15.06
N LYS A 321 23.94 -11.16 14.25
CA LYS A 321 25.40 -11.08 14.42
C LYS A 321 25.92 -9.66 14.23
N ALA A 322 25.44 -8.95 13.21
CA ALA A 322 25.79 -7.54 12.99
C ALA A 322 25.33 -6.65 14.16
N ALA A 323 24.15 -6.94 14.74
CA ALA A 323 23.64 -6.26 15.93
C ALA A 323 24.52 -6.50 17.16
N GLN A 324 24.88 -7.76 17.43
CA GLN A 324 25.73 -8.15 18.55
C GLN A 324 27.15 -7.57 18.44
N ALA A 325 27.66 -7.42 17.21
CA ALA A 325 28.94 -6.77 16.95
C ALA A 325 28.89 -5.24 17.06
N GLY A 326 27.73 -4.64 17.36
CA GLY A 326 27.56 -3.18 17.47
C GLY A 326 27.59 -2.42 16.13
N ARG A 327 27.68 -3.13 15.00
CA ARG A 327 27.93 -2.54 13.68
C ARG A 327 26.69 -1.94 13.02
N LEU A 328 25.48 -2.27 13.49
CA LEU A 328 24.24 -1.73 12.92
C LEU A 328 24.05 -0.21 13.12
N HIS A 329 24.85 0.43 13.98
CA HIS A 329 24.86 1.88 14.10
C HIS A 329 25.66 2.58 12.99
N GLU A 330 26.54 1.86 12.30
CA GLU A 330 27.27 2.36 11.13
C GLU A 330 26.30 2.49 9.95
N SER A 331 26.14 3.69 9.40
CA SER A 331 25.22 3.94 8.27
C SER A 331 25.50 3.04 7.06
N ALA A 332 26.78 2.76 6.78
CA ALA A 332 27.18 1.90 5.67
C ALA A 332 26.73 0.44 5.87
N MET A 333 26.98 -0.13 7.06
CA MET A 333 26.53 -1.49 7.42
C MET A 333 25.01 -1.60 7.39
N LEU A 334 24.30 -0.58 7.88
CA LEU A 334 22.84 -0.60 7.88
C LEU A 334 22.27 -0.61 6.45
N VAL A 335 22.85 0.18 5.54
CA VAL A 335 22.50 0.17 4.10
C VAL A 335 22.85 -1.17 3.44
N GLU A 336 24.00 -1.76 3.78
CA GLU A 336 24.38 -3.10 3.30
C GLU A 336 23.34 -4.15 3.70
N GLN A 337 22.91 -4.15 4.96
CA GLN A 337 21.86 -5.06 5.44
C GLN A 337 20.51 -4.80 4.75
N VAL A 338 20.11 -3.55 4.55
CA VAL A 338 18.89 -3.22 3.79
C VAL A 338 18.95 -3.84 2.39
N ARG A 339 20.03 -3.64 1.64
CA ARG A 339 20.18 -4.18 0.28
C ARG A 339 20.14 -5.70 0.24
N ARG A 340 20.86 -6.35 1.16
CA ARG A 340 20.84 -7.81 1.32
C ARG A 340 19.42 -8.31 1.60
N MET A 341 18.70 -7.64 2.49
CA MET A 341 17.35 -8.04 2.87
C MET A 341 16.34 -7.83 1.74
N LEU A 342 16.50 -6.78 0.92
CA LEU A 342 15.70 -6.61 -0.28
C LEU A 342 16.00 -7.67 -1.35
N ALA A 343 17.24 -8.17 -1.44
CA ALA A 343 17.55 -9.28 -2.33
C ALA A 343 16.83 -10.58 -1.95
N ASP A 344 16.47 -10.75 -0.68
CA ASP A 344 15.75 -11.92 -0.17
C ASP A 344 14.24 -11.91 -0.56
N PRO A 345 13.65 -13.05 -0.94
CA PRO A 345 12.22 -13.18 -1.25
C PRO A 345 11.28 -12.72 -0.16
N LYS A 346 11.73 -12.72 1.09
CA LYS A 346 10.98 -12.20 2.23
C LYS A 346 10.54 -10.75 2.05
N ARG A 347 11.16 -9.99 1.14
CA ARG A 347 10.75 -8.62 0.78
C ARG A 347 9.31 -8.51 0.26
N ILE A 348 8.69 -9.61 -0.21
CA ILE A 348 7.29 -9.59 -0.66
C ILE A 348 6.34 -9.07 0.41
N ALA A 349 6.73 -9.19 1.70
CA ALA A 349 6.00 -8.61 2.82
C ALA A 349 5.76 -7.10 2.65
N LEU A 350 6.66 -6.35 2.00
CA LEU A 350 6.45 -4.94 1.66
C LEU A 350 5.29 -4.76 0.68
N ALA A 351 5.13 -5.65 -0.30
CA ALA A 351 3.98 -5.60 -1.19
C ALA A 351 2.70 -6.05 -0.49
N GLU A 352 2.74 -7.12 0.31
CA GLU A 352 1.57 -7.67 1.00
C GLU A 352 1.01 -6.71 2.07
N ASN A 353 1.89 -6.12 2.88
CA ASN A 353 1.50 -5.36 4.06
C ASN A 353 1.54 -3.85 3.82
N LEU A 354 2.66 -3.31 3.34
CA LEU A 354 2.76 -1.88 3.03
C LEU A 354 1.94 -1.55 1.77
N GLY A 355 2.24 -2.15 0.62
CA GLY A 355 1.53 -1.88 -0.64
C GLY A 355 0.05 -2.28 -0.58
N GLY A 356 -0.24 -3.46 -0.05
CA GLY A 356 -1.58 -4.03 0.04
C GLY A 356 -2.54 -3.21 0.90
N GLU A 357 -2.07 -2.63 2.01
CA GLU A 357 -2.90 -1.76 2.88
C GLU A 357 -2.91 -0.31 2.38
N TRP A 358 -1.76 0.20 1.92
CA TRP A 358 -1.68 1.55 1.36
C TRP A 358 -2.64 1.70 0.17
N PHE A 359 -2.70 0.74 -0.74
CA PHE A 359 -3.59 0.86 -1.91
C PHE A 359 -4.93 0.13 -1.76
N GLY A 360 -5.15 -0.57 -0.64
CA GLY A 360 -6.42 -1.21 -0.30
C GLY A 360 -6.72 -2.48 -1.09
N TYR A 361 -5.70 -3.26 -1.47
CA TYR A 361 -5.85 -4.45 -2.30
C TYR A 361 -6.13 -5.74 -1.52
N LYS A 362 -5.86 -5.79 -0.20
CA LYS A 362 -6.10 -6.97 0.64
C LYS A 362 -7.52 -7.58 0.50
N PRO A 363 -8.62 -6.81 0.39
CA PRO A 363 -9.97 -7.37 0.21
C PRO A 363 -10.16 -8.22 -1.06
N LEU A 364 -9.35 -8.01 -2.11
CA LEU A 364 -9.44 -8.80 -3.35
C LEU A 364 -9.14 -10.29 -3.11
N ARG A 365 -8.36 -10.62 -2.08
CA ARG A 365 -7.99 -11.99 -1.71
C ARG A 365 -9.20 -12.89 -1.44
N GLN A 366 -10.24 -12.32 -0.82
CA GLN A 366 -11.47 -13.03 -0.43
C GLN A 366 -12.67 -12.73 -1.35
N ARG A 367 -12.48 -11.89 -2.38
CA ARG A 367 -13.57 -11.51 -3.29
C ARG A 367 -13.77 -12.59 -4.36
N SER A 368 -15.01 -13.02 -4.54
CA SER A 368 -15.41 -13.94 -5.60
C SER A 368 -16.36 -13.26 -6.59
N SER A 369 -16.19 -13.53 -7.88
CA SER A 369 -17.04 -12.99 -8.96
C SER A 369 -18.16 -13.95 -9.36
N VAL A 370 -18.44 -14.99 -8.57
CA VAL A 370 -19.38 -16.04 -8.99
C VAL A 370 -20.82 -15.55 -8.91
N ASN A 371 -21.27 -14.99 -10.03
CA ASN A 371 -22.60 -15.30 -10.50
C ASN A 371 -22.56 -16.77 -10.96
N LYS A 372 -23.45 -17.64 -10.44
CA LYS A 372 -23.41 -19.12 -10.51
C LYS A 372 -23.38 -19.76 -11.93
N ARG A 373 -23.12 -19.00 -13.00
CA ARG A 373 -23.27 -19.42 -14.41
C ARG A 373 -22.07 -19.17 -15.33
N SER A 374 -20.93 -18.61 -14.87
CA SER A 374 -19.77 -18.34 -15.74
C SER A 374 -18.41 -18.67 -15.10
N ASP A 375 -17.84 -19.80 -15.48
CA ASP A 375 -16.49 -20.23 -15.06
C ASP A 375 -15.38 -19.31 -15.56
N LYS A 376 -15.64 -18.44 -16.55
CA LYS A 376 -14.59 -17.60 -17.18
C LYS A 376 -14.02 -16.53 -16.24
N MET A 377 -14.81 -16.06 -15.27
CA MET A 377 -14.38 -15.02 -14.34
C MET A 377 -13.92 -15.57 -12.98
N ALA A 378 -14.11 -16.87 -12.76
CA ALA A 378 -13.70 -17.57 -11.55
C ALA A 378 -12.20 -17.34 -11.27
N GLY A 379 -11.87 -16.93 -10.04
CA GLY A 379 -10.50 -16.66 -9.61
C GLY A 379 -9.87 -15.37 -10.14
N PHE A 380 -10.62 -14.52 -10.84
CA PHE A 380 -10.06 -13.31 -11.45
C PHE A 380 -9.57 -12.27 -10.43
N TYR A 381 -10.33 -12.01 -9.36
CA TYR A 381 -9.89 -11.09 -8.28
C TYR A 381 -8.62 -11.56 -7.59
N ARG A 382 -8.41 -12.88 -7.46
CA ARG A 382 -7.14 -13.42 -6.97
C ARG A 382 -6.00 -13.00 -7.89
N THR A 383 -6.10 -13.24 -9.20
CA THR A 383 -5.03 -12.85 -10.12
C THR A 383 -4.80 -11.33 -10.18
N GLN A 384 -5.84 -10.51 -9.95
CA GLN A 384 -5.67 -9.06 -9.78
C GLN A 384 -4.93 -8.69 -8.47
N TYR A 385 -5.19 -9.43 -7.38
CA TYR A 385 -4.43 -9.25 -6.15
C TYR A 385 -2.94 -9.55 -6.39
N GLU A 386 -2.65 -10.67 -7.07
CA GLU A 386 -1.28 -11.06 -7.45
C GLU A 386 -0.62 -10.03 -8.38
N GLU A 387 -1.36 -9.50 -9.37
CA GLU A 387 -0.91 -8.41 -10.25
C GLU A 387 -0.49 -7.18 -9.45
N ALA A 388 -1.30 -6.75 -8.48
CA ALA A 388 -1.00 -5.59 -7.65
C ALA A 388 0.24 -5.80 -6.76
N LEU A 389 0.39 -6.99 -6.17
CA LEU A 389 1.57 -7.31 -5.36
C LEU A 389 2.85 -7.32 -6.20
N LEU A 390 2.84 -7.99 -7.35
CA LEU A 390 3.99 -8.05 -8.25
C LEU A 390 4.31 -6.69 -8.85
N PHE A 391 3.31 -5.87 -9.16
CA PHE A 391 3.51 -4.49 -9.60
C PHE A 391 4.24 -3.69 -8.52
N PHE A 392 3.76 -3.71 -7.27
CA PHE A 392 4.43 -2.99 -6.18
C PHE A 392 5.85 -3.52 -5.92
N ASP A 393 6.05 -4.85 -5.90
CA ASP A 393 7.38 -5.45 -5.80
C ASP A 393 8.29 -4.97 -6.93
N SER A 394 7.78 -4.84 -8.16
CA SER A 394 8.59 -4.41 -9.31
C SER A 394 9.17 -3.01 -9.15
N LEU A 395 8.50 -2.12 -8.41
CA LEU A 395 9.03 -0.80 -8.11
C LEU A 395 10.29 -0.91 -7.24
N ILE A 396 10.35 -1.89 -6.34
CA ILE A 396 11.51 -2.16 -5.47
C ILE A 396 12.56 -2.98 -6.22
N ARG A 397 12.14 -4.09 -6.84
CA ARG A 397 12.98 -5.07 -7.54
C ARG A 397 13.81 -4.44 -8.65
N PHE A 398 13.19 -3.56 -9.44
CA PHE A 398 13.86 -2.84 -10.53
C PHE A 398 14.24 -1.40 -10.14
N ASN A 399 14.22 -1.09 -8.84
CA ASN A 399 14.58 0.21 -8.27
C ASN A 399 14.00 1.38 -9.07
N GLN A 400 12.68 1.39 -9.27
CA GLN A 400 12.00 2.41 -10.07
C GLN A 400 11.76 3.68 -9.23
N PRO A 401 11.64 4.85 -9.87
CA PRO A 401 11.19 6.05 -9.20
C PRO A 401 9.75 5.90 -8.67
N VAL A 402 9.42 6.54 -7.55
CA VAL A 402 8.06 6.52 -6.96
C VAL A 402 6.96 6.93 -7.94
N PHE A 403 7.29 7.80 -8.91
CA PHE A 403 6.36 8.27 -9.95
C PHE A 403 5.80 7.16 -10.84
N ARG A 404 6.49 6.02 -10.93
CA ARG A 404 6.01 4.87 -11.68
C ARG A 404 4.77 4.22 -11.07
N MET A 405 4.42 4.56 -9.82
CA MET A 405 3.10 4.25 -9.28
C MET A 405 1.96 4.89 -10.09
N VAL A 406 2.22 5.95 -10.84
CA VAL A 406 1.21 6.67 -11.63
C VAL A 406 1.21 6.22 -13.09
N ASP A 407 2.38 6.13 -13.74
CA ASP A 407 2.49 6.05 -15.20
C ASP A 407 3.27 4.86 -15.76
N ALA A 408 3.61 3.86 -14.93
CA ALA A 408 4.39 2.71 -15.38
C ALA A 408 3.85 2.09 -16.68
N ASP A 409 4.73 1.90 -17.66
CA ASP A 409 4.39 1.29 -18.96
C ASP A 409 4.40 -0.25 -18.92
N TRP A 410 4.35 -0.84 -17.73
CA TRP A 410 4.37 -2.29 -17.52
C TRP A 410 3.36 -2.75 -16.48
N GLY A 411 3.09 -4.06 -16.48
CA GLY A 411 2.24 -4.74 -15.53
C GLY A 411 2.62 -6.22 -15.41
N PHE A 412 1.79 -6.98 -14.71
CA PHE A 412 1.97 -8.41 -14.54
C PHE A 412 0.70 -9.12 -14.96
N LEU A 413 0.79 -9.94 -16.01
CA LEU A 413 -0.36 -10.67 -16.52
C LEU A 413 0.03 -12.08 -16.94
N ASN A 414 -0.95 -12.97 -16.89
CA ASN A 414 -0.95 -14.22 -17.63
C ASN A 414 -1.90 -14.13 -18.84
N GLY A 415 -1.89 -15.16 -19.70
CA GLY A 415 -2.73 -15.18 -20.90
C GLY A 415 -4.24 -15.13 -20.60
N HIS A 416 -4.68 -15.64 -19.44
CA HIS A 416 -6.08 -15.59 -19.04
C HIS A 416 -6.53 -14.16 -18.73
N GLN A 417 -5.75 -13.42 -17.94
CA GLN A 417 -6.07 -12.02 -17.62
C GLN A 417 -5.99 -11.12 -18.85
N ALA A 418 -4.96 -11.29 -19.70
CA ALA A 418 -4.83 -10.54 -20.95
C ALA A 418 -6.07 -10.75 -21.86
N GLY A 419 -6.57 -11.99 -21.94
CA GLY A 419 -7.80 -12.32 -22.67
C GLY A 419 -9.06 -11.67 -22.09
N ILE A 420 -9.19 -11.58 -20.75
CA ILE A 420 -10.31 -10.89 -20.09
C ILE A 420 -10.25 -9.39 -20.34
N TYR A 421 -9.06 -8.79 -20.19
CA TYR A 421 -8.85 -7.37 -20.46
C TYR A 421 -8.94 -7.00 -21.94
N ARG A 422 -8.88 -7.99 -22.84
CA ARG A 422 -8.88 -7.85 -24.30
C ARG A 422 -7.73 -6.99 -24.81
N ILE A 423 -6.54 -7.21 -24.24
CA ILE A 423 -5.34 -6.47 -24.57
C ILE A 423 -4.23 -7.42 -24.99
N GLN A 424 -3.47 -6.99 -25.99
CA GLN A 424 -2.20 -7.61 -26.35
C GLN A 424 -1.11 -7.00 -25.46
N THR A 425 -0.13 -7.82 -25.13
CA THR A 425 1.00 -7.39 -24.31
C THR A 425 2.29 -7.98 -24.83
N GLU A 426 3.36 -7.21 -24.77
CA GLU A 426 4.69 -7.66 -25.15
C GLU A 426 5.52 -7.97 -23.90
N LYS A 427 6.57 -8.78 -24.04
CA LYS A 427 7.49 -9.02 -22.94
C LYS A 427 8.25 -7.73 -22.61
N LYS A 428 8.23 -7.32 -21.33
CA LYS A 428 9.03 -6.17 -20.87
C LYS A 428 10.37 -6.64 -20.30
N VAL A 429 11.43 -5.93 -20.65
CA VAL A 429 12.79 -6.11 -20.10
C VAL A 429 13.28 -4.77 -19.57
N PHE A 430 13.85 -4.75 -18.36
CA PHE A 430 14.54 -3.59 -17.81
C PHE A 430 16.03 -3.70 -18.14
N ALA A 431 16.47 -3.00 -19.20
CA ALA A 431 17.88 -2.99 -19.61
C ALA A 431 18.75 -2.23 -18.59
N GLY A 432 19.95 -2.74 -18.32
CA GLY A 432 20.94 -2.06 -17.47
C GLY A 432 20.61 -2.00 -15.97
N VAL A 433 19.55 -2.66 -15.51
CA VAL A 433 19.18 -2.70 -14.09
C VAL A 433 19.61 -4.03 -13.49
N ALA A 434 20.49 -3.99 -12.48
CA ALA A 434 20.75 -5.14 -11.61
C ALA A 434 19.49 -5.43 -10.78
N ALA A 435 18.57 -6.22 -11.36
CA ALA A 435 17.29 -6.53 -10.75
C ALA A 435 17.48 -7.50 -9.58
N LEU A 436 16.74 -7.27 -8.50
CA LEU A 436 16.66 -8.24 -7.40
C LEU A 436 16.02 -9.56 -7.91
N PRO A 437 16.27 -10.71 -7.24
CA PRO A 437 15.70 -12.01 -7.64
C PRO A 437 14.17 -11.98 -7.74
N PRO A 438 13.53 -12.75 -8.64
CA PRO A 438 12.08 -12.89 -8.69
C PRO A 438 11.53 -13.53 -7.42
N ILE A 439 10.23 -13.35 -7.16
CA ILE A 439 9.56 -13.95 -6.00
C ILE A 439 8.37 -14.80 -6.45
N ASN A 440 8.21 -15.95 -5.81
CA ASN A 440 6.93 -16.63 -5.76
C ASN A 440 6.13 -16.14 -4.55
N ILE A 441 5.11 -15.34 -4.83
CA ILE A 441 4.24 -14.70 -3.82
C ILE A 441 3.45 -15.69 -2.95
N HIS A 442 3.30 -16.96 -3.37
CA HIS A 442 2.59 -17.97 -2.59
C HIS A 442 3.46 -18.64 -1.53
N TYR A 443 4.78 -18.70 -1.77
CA TYR A 443 5.71 -19.41 -0.91
C TYR A 443 6.67 -18.49 -0.16
N ARG A 444 6.71 -17.18 -0.50
CA ARG A 444 7.73 -16.25 0.01
C ARG A 444 9.14 -16.82 -0.25
N ASP A 445 9.34 -17.36 -1.45
CA ASP A 445 10.52 -18.14 -1.88
C ASP A 445 10.83 -17.87 -3.37
N GLU A 446 12.05 -18.18 -3.82
CA GLU A 446 12.48 -17.99 -5.23
C GLU A 446 12.13 -19.17 -6.15
N LYS A 447 12.14 -20.40 -5.61
CA LYS A 447 12.30 -21.64 -6.40
C LYS A 447 11.07 -22.53 -6.37
N ARG A 448 10.27 -22.50 -5.30
CA ARG A 448 9.09 -23.37 -5.18
C ARG A 448 8.05 -23.01 -6.25
N THR A 449 7.50 -24.04 -6.89
CA THR A 449 6.42 -23.92 -7.88
C THR A 449 5.12 -24.53 -7.33
N ILE A 450 3.97 -24.11 -7.85
CA ILE A 450 2.69 -24.74 -7.53
C ILE A 450 2.66 -26.09 -8.25
N ALA A 451 2.33 -27.19 -7.55
CA ALA A 451 2.21 -28.51 -8.17
C ALA A 451 1.02 -28.57 -9.14
N ASN A 452 1.16 -29.33 -10.23
CA ASN A 452 0.23 -29.32 -11.36
C ASN A 452 -1.16 -29.89 -11.04
N GLY A 453 -2.22 -29.32 -11.65
CA GLY A 453 -3.64 -29.71 -11.49
C GLY A 453 -4.58 -29.01 -12.48
N ASN A 454 -5.62 -29.74 -12.94
CA ASN A 454 -6.44 -29.60 -14.18
C ASN A 454 -7.02 -28.23 -14.66
N TYR A 455 -6.67 -27.07 -14.10
CA TYR A 455 -7.06 -25.75 -14.65
C TYR A 455 -5.96 -24.67 -14.48
N GLU A 456 -4.69 -25.08 -14.52
CA GLU A 456 -3.49 -24.25 -14.39
C GLU A 456 -3.49 -22.93 -15.18
N TYR A 457 -4.08 -22.88 -16.37
CA TYR A 457 -4.01 -21.69 -17.22
C TYR A 457 -4.52 -20.40 -16.55
N LYS A 458 -5.56 -20.48 -15.70
CA LYS A 458 -6.11 -19.29 -15.02
C LYS A 458 -5.23 -18.80 -13.87
N HIS A 459 -4.48 -19.71 -13.26
CA HIS A 459 -3.58 -19.44 -12.13
C HIS A 459 -2.10 -19.55 -12.54
N ALA A 460 -1.83 -19.56 -13.84
CA ALA A 460 -0.47 -19.58 -14.36
C ALA A 460 0.28 -18.35 -13.82
N PRO A 461 1.56 -18.50 -13.43
CA PRO A 461 2.35 -17.41 -12.90
C PRO A 461 2.27 -16.18 -13.80
N LEU A 462 2.02 -15.02 -13.19
CA LEU A 462 1.97 -13.77 -13.93
C LEU A 462 3.37 -13.39 -14.41
N THR A 463 3.44 -12.88 -15.63
CA THR A 463 4.70 -12.47 -16.26
C THR A 463 4.75 -10.97 -16.41
N LEU A 464 5.97 -10.42 -16.32
CA LEU A 464 6.22 -9.01 -16.53
C LEU A 464 5.99 -8.65 -18.01
N VAL A 465 5.04 -7.76 -18.25
CA VAL A 465 4.61 -7.37 -19.59
C VAL A 465 4.62 -5.86 -19.79
N ARG A 466 4.81 -5.41 -21.03
CA ARG A 466 4.69 -4.02 -21.46
C ARG A 466 3.26 -3.75 -21.92
N TRP A 467 2.70 -2.63 -21.51
CA TRP A 467 1.40 -2.16 -22.00
C TRP A 467 1.54 -1.57 -23.40
N GLY A 468 0.70 -2.01 -24.34
CA GLY A 468 0.54 -1.39 -25.66
C GLY A 468 -0.45 -0.21 -25.67
N ASP A 469 -1.29 -0.08 -24.63
CA ASP A 469 -2.26 1.01 -24.50
C ASP A 469 -1.74 2.08 -23.52
N PRO A 470 -1.56 3.34 -23.93
CA PRO A 470 -1.09 4.42 -23.05
C PRO A 470 -2.06 4.71 -21.90
N ASP A 471 -3.34 4.38 -22.04
CA ASP A 471 -4.34 4.56 -20.98
C ASP A 471 -4.18 3.51 -19.88
N ARG A 472 -3.41 2.44 -20.10
CA ARG A 472 -3.05 1.41 -19.11
C ARG A 472 -1.75 1.76 -18.38
N GLY A 473 -1.53 1.07 -17.26
CA GLY A 473 -0.29 1.16 -16.50
C GLY A 473 -0.32 2.14 -15.32
N GLY A 474 0.63 1.93 -14.41
CA GLY A 474 0.56 2.48 -13.06
C GLY A 474 -0.59 1.90 -12.23
N LEU A 475 -0.61 2.22 -10.94
CA LEU A 475 -1.66 1.84 -10.01
C LEU A 475 -2.99 2.55 -10.33
N VAL A 476 -2.93 3.75 -10.91
CA VAL A 476 -4.13 4.56 -11.23
C VAL A 476 -5.10 3.84 -12.17
N THR A 477 -4.59 3.03 -13.10
CA THR A 477 -5.40 2.34 -14.12
C THR A 477 -5.29 0.81 -14.04
N LEU A 478 -4.69 0.30 -12.96
CA LEU A 478 -4.56 -1.13 -12.70
C LEU A 478 -5.93 -1.78 -12.53
N GLY A 479 -6.10 -3.02 -13.02
CA GLY A 479 -7.38 -3.73 -12.92
C GLY A 479 -7.83 -3.90 -11.46
N SER A 480 -6.89 -4.20 -10.57
CA SER A 480 -7.08 -4.30 -9.12
C SER A 480 -7.66 -3.00 -8.54
N THR A 481 -7.16 -1.83 -8.97
CA THR A 481 -7.66 -0.51 -8.57
C THR A 481 -9.09 -0.30 -9.03
N MET A 482 -9.38 -0.59 -10.31
CA MET A 482 -10.74 -0.48 -10.85
C MET A 482 -11.71 -1.36 -10.05
N SER A 483 -11.28 -2.54 -9.61
CA SER A 483 -12.08 -3.45 -8.80
C SER A 483 -12.28 -3.03 -7.35
N VAL A 484 -11.26 -2.54 -6.63
CA VAL A 484 -11.44 -2.09 -5.23
C VAL A 484 -12.23 -0.80 -5.10
N THR A 485 -12.19 0.04 -6.15
CA THR A 485 -12.96 1.28 -6.23
C THR A 485 -14.38 1.08 -6.76
N SER A 486 -14.80 -0.14 -7.10
CA SER A 486 -16.12 -0.42 -7.70
C SER A 486 -16.94 -1.41 -6.87
N THR A 487 -18.26 -1.33 -6.98
CA THR A 487 -19.12 -2.41 -6.46
C THR A 487 -19.08 -3.61 -7.42
N PRO A 488 -19.59 -4.80 -7.04
CA PRO A 488 -19.55 -5.97 -7.92
C PRO A 488 -20.21 -5.78 -9.29
N ASN A 489 -21.23 -4.92 -9.38
CA ASN A 489 -22.09 -4.80 -10.56
C ASN A 489 -22.05 -3.43 -11.25
N ARG A 490 -21.31 -2.45 -10.74
CA ARG A 490 -21.21 -1.11 -11.35
C ARG A 490 -19.90 -0.39 -11.00
N THR A 491 -19.48 0.51 -11.88
CA THR A 491 -18.37 1.44 -11.63
C THR A 491 -18.75 2.46 -10.55
N SER A 492 -17.76 3.13 -9.97
CA SER A 492 -17.97 4.27 -9.08
C SER A 492 -16.91 5.34 -9.34
N PRO A 493 -17.22 6.34 -10.18
CA PRO A 493 -16.32 7.46 -10.47
C PRO A 493 -15.85 8.17 -9.19
N ILE A 494 -16.77 8.43 -8.25
CA ILE A 494 -16.45 9.11 -6.98
C ILE A 494 -15.39 8.35 -6.18
N ARG A 495 -15.57 7.03 -5.99
CA ARG A 495 -14.59 6.20 -5.27
C ARG A 495 -13.24 6.13 -5.98
N ARG A 496 -13.21 6.19 -7.32
CA ARG A 496 -11.96 6.26 -8.10
C ARG A 496 -11.23 7.58 -7.88
N GLY A 497 -11.96 8.70 -7.94
CA GLY A 497 -11.39 10.02 -7.67
C GLY A 497 -10.83 10.12 -6.25
N VAL A 498 -11.62 9.73 -5.24
CA VAL A 498 -11.18 9.69 -3.83
C VAL A 498 -9.95 8.79 -3.67
N TRP A 499 -9.94 7.61 -4.29
CA TRP A 499 -8.80 6.70 -4.21
C TRP A 499 -7.51 7.34 -4.77
N VAL A 500 -7.57 8.08 -5.88
CA VAL A 500 -6.40 8.80 -6.40
C VAL A 500 -5.97 9.90 -5.43
N MET A 501 -6.91 10.71 -4.94
CA MET A 501 -6.60 11.80 -4.01
C MET A 501 -5.95 11.28 -2.72
N GLU A 502 -6.49 10.23 -2.11
CA GLU A 502 -5.98 9.69 -0.84
C GLU A 502 -4.75 8.81 -1.03
N ARG A 503 -4.78 7.88 -1.99
CA ARG A 503 -3.77 6.82 -2.09
C ARG A 503 -2.59 7.25 -2.94
N ILE A 504 -2.78 8.12 -3.94
CA ILE A 504 -1.68 8.67 -4.77
C ILE A 504 -1.20 10.01 -4.22
N LEU A 505 -2.10 10.97 -3.97
CA LEU A 505 -1.73 12.34 -3.58
C LEU A 505 -1.63 12.57 -2.07
N GLY A 506 -2.09 11.65 -1.24
CA GLY A 506 -2.08 11.81 0.22
C GLY A 506 -3.02 12.89 0.74
N VAL A 507 -4.02 13.28 -0.06
CA VAL A 507 -5.03 14.29 0.30
C VAL A 507 -6.27 13.56 0.79
N HIS A 508 -6.60 13.75 2.08
CA HIS A 508 -7.81 13.22 2.69
C HIS A 508 -8.90 14.28 2.71
N PHE A 509 -10.14 13.85 2.48
CA PHE A 509 -11.33 14.69 2.60
C PHE A 509 -12.17 14.20 3.76
N GLU A 510 -12.48 15.10 4.68
CA GLU A 510 -13.51 14.83 5.69
C GLU A 510 -14.87 14.82 5.00
N ILE A 511 -15.64 13.77 5.25
CA ILE A 511 -16.99 13.63 4.69
C ILE A 511 -17.89 14.62 5.45
N PRO A 512 -18.61 15.53 4.77
CA PRO A 512 -19.57 16.41 5.44
C PRO A 512 -20.62 15.61 6.22
N ASP A 513 -21.06 16.09 7.38
CA ASP A 513 -22.04 15.39 8.23
C ASP A 513 -23.40 15.18 7.52
N ASP A 514 -23.76 16.09 6.61
CA ASP A 514 -25.05 16.10 5.91
C ASP A 514 -24.96 15.61 4.45
N VAL A 515 -24.42 14.41 4.19
CA VAL A 515 -24.42 13.83 2.83
C VAL A 515 -25.85 13.49 2.39
N PRO A 516 -26.39 14.09 1.31
CA PRO A 516 -27.74 13.78 0.83
C PRO A 516 -27.85 12.32 0.32
N ASP A 517 -29.00 11.68 0.54
CA ASP A 517 -29.21 10.32 0.04
C ASP A 517 -29.24 10.27 -1.50
N LEU A 518 -28.30 9.51 -2.07
CA LEU A 518 -28.20 9.30 -3.51
C LEU A 518 -29.42 8.54 -4.06
N GLU A 519 -29.99 7.62 -3.27
CA GLU A 519 -31.16 6.84 -3.67
C GLU A 519 -32.41 7.72 -3.72
N ALA A 520 -32.57 8.63 -2.76
CA ALA A 520 -33.59 9.68 -2.81
C ALA A 520 -33.42 10.59 -4.03
N THR A 521 -32.19 10.98 -4.38
CA THR A 521 -31.90 11.78 -5.57
C THR A 521 -32.28 11.05 -6.86
N GLN A 522 -31.97 9.76 -6.95
CA GLN A 522 -32.31 8.92 -8.09
C GLN A 522 -33.84 8.71 -8.20
N LYS A 523 -34.52 8.39 -7.09
CA LYS A 523 -35.98 8.29 -7.03
C LYS A 523 -36.67 9.60 -7.43
N LYS A 524 -36.09 10.75 -7.09
CA LYS A 524 -36.59 12.07 -7.49
C LYS A 524 -36.42 12.33 -8.99
N ALA A 525 -35.30 11.94 -9.59
CA ALA A 525 -35.11 12.04 -11.04
C ALA A 525 -36.10 11.13 -11.79
N GLU A 526 -36.30 9.91 -11.31
CA GLU A 526 -37.26 8.94 -11.85
C GLU A 526 -38.72 9.45 -11.70
N SER A 527 -39.10 10.01 -10.55
CA SER A 527 -40.44 10.56 -10.32
C SER A 527 -40.75 11.79 -11.17
N GLN A 528 -39.72 12.58 -11.50
CA GLN A 528 -39.79 13.70 -12.43
C GLN A 528 -39.73 13.28 -13.91
N ARG A 529 -39.65 11.96 -14.20
CA ARG A 529 -39.51 11.40 -15.56
C ARG A 529 -38.32 11.95 -16.33
N LEU A 530 -37.27 12.37 -15.63
CA LEU A 530 -36.02 12.80 -16.25
C LEU A 530 -35.26 11.55 -16.71
N ASN A 531 -35.05 11.41 -18.03
CA ASN A 531 -34.32 10.28 -18.63
C ASN A 531 -32.80 10.47 -18.49
N LEU A 532 -32.33 10.64 -17.27
CA LEU A 532 -30.92 10.87 -16.94
C LEU A 532 -30.21 9.54 -16.69
N THR A 533 -29.00 9.43 -17.22
CA THR A 533 -28.07 8.35 -16.89
C THR A 533 -27.62 8.46 -15.43
N HIS A 534 -27.16 7.33 -14.86
CA HIS A 534 -26.60 7.32 -13.50
C HIS A 534 -25.45 8.33 -13.32
N ASN A 535 -24.63 8.54 -14.37
CA ASN A 535 -23.54 9.52 -14.34
C ASN A 535 -24.06 10.96 -14.34
N GLU A 536 -25.15 11.26 -15.05
CA GLU A 536 -25.79 12.58 -15.00
C GLU A 536 -26.43 12.84 -13.64
N ILE A 537 -27.05 11.83 -13.02
CA ILE A 537 -27.58 11.92 -11.65
C ILE A 537 -26.46 12.21 -10.66
N LEU A 538 -25.33 11.51 -10.75
CA LEU A 538 -24.16 11.75 -9.90
C LEU A 538 -23.62 13.18 -10.07
N ARG A 539 -23.55 13.70 -11.31
CA ARG A 539 -23.12 15.07 -11.59
C ARG A 539 -24.04 16.11 -10.96
N LEU A 540 -25.35 15.93 -11.08
CA LEU A 540 -26.33 16.82 -10.47
C LEU A 540 -26.21 16.82 -8.93
N HIS A 541 -25.95 15.67 -8.33
CA HIS A 541 -25.70 15.55 -6.89
C HIS A 541 -24.42 16.30 -6.48
N SER A 542 -23.31 16.04 -7.18
CA SER A 542 -22.02 16.67 -6.88
C SER A 542 -21.98 18.19 -7.07
N ALA A 543 -22.90 18.73 -7.86
CA ALA A 543 -23.01 20.16 -8.13
C ALA A 543 -23.73 20.95 -7.02
N GLN A 544 -24.29 20.28 -6.01
CA GLN A 544 -24.99 20.94 -4.91
C GLN A 544 -24.02 21.80 -4.07
N PRO A 545 -24.47 22.97 -3.56
CA PRO A 545 -23.69 23.78 -2.63
C PRO A 545 -23.19 22.95 -1.44
N GLY A 546 -21.90 23.05 -1.12
CA GLY A 546 -21.24 22.25 -0.07
C GLY A 546 -20.56 20.97 -0.60
N CYS A 547 -21.17 20.26 -1.57
CA CYS A 547 -20.56 19.08 -2.19
C CYS A 547 -19.48 19.47 -3.22
N SER A 548 -19.72 20.54 -3.98
CA SER A 548 -18.84 20.99 -5.06
C SER A 548 -17.41 21.33 -4.59
N THR A 549 -17.25 21.75 -3.32
CA THR A 549 -15.95 22.09 -2.70
C THR A 549 -14.93 20.97 -2.82
N CYS A 550 -15.35 19.72 -2.57
CA CYS A 550 -14.48 18.54 -2.68
C CYS A 550 -14.60 17.88 -4.07
N HIS A 551 -15.82 17.84 -4.61
CA HIS A 551 -16.10 17.16 -5.88
C HIS A 551 -15.37 17.78 -7.09
N GLN A 552 -15.05 19.08 -7.05
CA GLN A 552 -14.22 19.71 -8.09
C GLN A 552 -12.83 19.04 -8.25
N TYR A 553 -12.29 18.40 -7.22
CA TYR A 553 -11.03 17.65 -7.26
C TYR A 553 -11.26 16.17 -7.62
N ILE A 554 -12.36 15.59 -7.13
CA ILE A 554 -12.63 14.15 -7.19
C ILE A 554 -13.22 13.75 -8.55
N ASP A 555 -14.24 14.47 -9.00
CA ASP A 555 -15.08 14.07 -10.13
C ASP A 555 -14.33 14.04 -11.45
N PRO A 556 -13.54 15.07 -11.82
CA PRO A 556 -12.81 15.04 -13.09
C PRO A 556 -11.95 13.77 -13.20
N ILE A 557 -11.19 13.46 -12.15
CA ILE A 557 -10.33 12.27 -12.05
C ILE A 557 -11.18 10.99 -12.16
N GLY A 558 -12.22 10.90 -11.33
CA GLY A 558 -13.09 9.73 -11.24
C GLY A 558 -13.79 9.38 -12.55
N PHE A 559 -14.43 10.38 -13.18
CA PHE A 559 -15.10 10.20 -14.46
C PHE A 559 -14.10 9.99 -15.61
N GLY A 560 -12.92 10.62 -15.54
CA GLY A 560 -11.81 10.35 -16.46
C GLY A 560 -11.36 8.89 -16.49
N LEU A 561 -11.53 8.18 -15.37
CA LEU A 561 -11.24 6.76 -15.24
C LEU A 561 -12.44 5.85 -15.57
N ASP A 562 -13.64 6.39 -15.84
CA ASP A 562 -14.85 5.60 -16.17
C ASP A 562 -14.81 4.95 -17.57
N THR A 563 -13.72 5.17 -18.32
CA THR A 563 -13.38 4.41 -19.53
C THR A 563 -13.09 2.93 -19.24
N PHE A 564 -12.86 2.56 -17.98
CA PHE A 564 -12.74 1.17 -17.52
C PHE A 564 -13.98 0.74 -16.75
N ASP A 565 -14.43 -0.50 -16.95
CA ASP A 565 -15.52 -1.08 -16.15
C ASP A 565 -15.07 -1.43 -14.72
N GLN A 566 -15.95 -2.05 -13.94
CA GLN A 566 -15.69 -2.42 -12.54
C GLN A 566 -14.60 -3.48 -12.38
N LEU A 567 -14.29 -4.23 -13.44
CA LEU A 567 -13.24 -5.23 -13.48
C LEU A 567 -11.94 -4.68 -14.07
N GLY A 568 -11.95 -3.43 -14.53
CA GLY A 568 -10.84 -2.83 -15.24
C GLY A 568 -10.75 -3.25 -16.70
N ILE A 569 -11.83 -3.74 -17.30
CA ILE A 569 -11.90 -4.01 -18.75
C ILE A 569 -12.21 -2.69 -19.45
N GLY A 570 -11.53 -2.41 -20.57
CA GLY A 570 -11.80 -1.21 -21.35
C GLY A 570 -13.24 -1.19 -21.88
N ARG A 571 -13.94 -0.08 -21.73
CA ARG A 571 -15.29 0.12 -22.25
C ARG A 571 -15.22 0.80 -23.61
N ALA A 572 -16.07 0.36 -24.54
CA ALA A 572 -16.36 1.13 -25.74
C ALA A 572 -17.04 2.44 -25.30
N ASP A 573 -16.44 3.57 -25.64
CA ASP A 573 -17.01 4.89 -25.39
C ASP A 573 -18.29 5.07 -26.23
N PRO A 574 -19.48 5.26 -25.61
CA PRO A 574 -20.72 5.51 -26.34
C PRO A 574 -20.72 6.85 -27.07
N THR A 575 -19.79 7.76 -26.73
CA THR A 575 -19.64 9.10 -27.34
C THR A 575 -18.45 9.20 -28.30
N ALA A 576 -17.87 8.06 -28.72
CA ALA A 576 -16.77 8.00 -29.70
C ALA A 576 -17.15 8.47 -31.13
N ALA A 577 -18.22 9.25 -31.26
CA ALA A 577 -18.73 9.82 -32.50
C ALA A 577 -17.89 10.99 -33.05
N ALA A 578 -16.84 11.43 -32.35
CA ALA A 578 -15.98 12.52 -32.82
C ALA A 578 -14.78 12.07 -33.68
N GLY A 579 -14.51 10.75 -33.80
CA GLY A 579 -13.56 10.21 -34.79
C GLY A 579 -14.11 10.19 -36.22
N GLU A 580 -13.31 9.82 -37.21
CA GLU A 580 -13.81 9.48 -38.55
C GLU A 580 -14.38 8.05 -38.53
N VAL A 581 -15.59 7.89 -39.06
CA VAL A 581 -16.27 6.59 -39.11
C VAL A 581 -16.31 6.10 -40.55
N LEU A 582 -15.51 5.09 -40.84
CA LEU A 582 -15.57 4.33 -42.08
C LEU A 582 -16.52 3.13 -41.91
N ARG A 583 -16.89 2.49 -43.01
CA ARG A 583 -17.74 1.30 -43.03
C ARG A 583 -17.06 0.19 -43.81
N TRP A 584 -17.36 -1.04 -43.42
CA TRP A 584 -17.06 -2.22 -44.23
C TRP A 584 -18.33 -3.04 -44.37
N THR A 585 -18.51 -3.56 -45.57
CA THR A 585 -19.72 -4.25 -46.03
C THR A 585 -19.38 -5.65 -46.53
N PRO A 586 -20.39 -6.52 -46.68
CA PRO A 586 -20.21 -7.86 -47.20
C PRO A 586 -19.44 -7.96 -48.51
N GLY A 587 -19.73 -7.08 -49.46
CA GLY A 587 -19.07 -7.07 -50.77
C GLY A 587 -17.57 -6.79 -50.69
N GLU A 588 -17.11 -6.20 -49.59
CA GLU A 588 -15.71 -5.82 -49.34
C GLU A 588 -14.96 -6.90 -48.55
N THR A 589 -15.65 -7.96 -48.10
CA THR A 589 -15.03 -9.05 -47.36
C THR A 589 -14.74 -10.26 -48.24
N PRO A 590 -13.46 -10.57 -48.49
CA PRO A 590 -13.09 -11.74 -49.27
C PRO A 590 -13.19 -13.02 -48.44
N LYS A 591 -13.41 -14.16 -49.12
CA LYS A 591 -13.42 -15.50 -48.49
C LYS A 591 -12.03 -15.99 -48.07
N THR A 592 -10.98 -15.43 -48.65
CA THR A 592 -9.55 -15.62 -48.32
C THR A 592 -8.96 -14.26 -47.96
N TYR A 593 -7.83 -14.21 -47.23
CA TYR A 593 -7.21 -12.92 -46.93
C TYR A 593 -6.91 -12.13 -48.21
N ALA A 594 -7.41 -10.91 -48.28
CA ALA A 594 -7.02 -9.94 -49.28
C ALA A 594 -6.87 -8.55 -48.66
N ASP A 595 -6.03 -7.73 -49.27
CA ASP A 595 -5.86 -6.34 -48.85
C ASP A 595 -7.07 -5.51 -49.21
N HIS A 596 -7.52 -4.71 -48.24
CA HIS A 596 -8.59 -3.75 -48.41
C HIS A 596 -8.13 -2.37 -47.93
N ALA A 597 -8.62 -1.32 -48.58
CA ALA A 597 -8.18 0.05 -48.34
C ALA A 597 -9.37 0.99 -48.13
N TRP A 598 -9.27 1.84 -47.11
CA TRP A 598 -10.21 2.91 -46.80
C TRP A 598 -9.47 4.24 -46.78
N SER A 599 -9.97 5.24 -47.50
CA SER A 599 -9.38 6.58 -47.51
C SER A 599 -9.85 7.36 -46.29
N LEU A 600 -8.94 8.08 -45.63
CA LEU A 600 -9.25 8.97 -44.51
C LEU A 600 -9.40 10.40 -44.98
N VAL A 601 -10.49 11.04 -44.56
CA VAL A 601 -10.80 12.45 -44.83
C VAL A 601 -10.23 13.34 -43.74
N LYS A 602 -10.26 12.90 -42.48
CA LYS A 602 -9.73 13.66 -41.35
C LYS A 602 -8.19 13.62 -41.34
N PRO A 603 -7.54 14.76 -41.03
CA PRO A 603 -6.08 14.79 -40.92
C PRO A 603 -5.58 13.99 -39.72
N LEU A 604 -4.42 13.36 -39.86
CA LEU A 604 -3.69 12.76 -38.74
C LEU A 604 -2.50 13.65 -38.38
N ALA A 605 -2.48 14.19 -37.16
CA ALA A 605 -1.43 15.07 -36.68
C ALA A 605 -0.14 14.29 -36.39
N ALA A 606 1.00 14.83 -36.82
CA ALA A 606 2.32 14.30 -36.49
C ALA A 606 2.56 14.23 -34.98
N LEU A 607 3.35 13.25 -34.53
CA LEU A 607 3.65 12.98 -33.12
C LEU A 607 2.42 12.67 -32.25
N LYS A 608 1.24 12.49 -32.83
CA LYS A 608 0.02 12.09 -32.12
C LYS A 608 -0.28 10.62 -32.35
N GLN A 609 -1.06 10.06 -31.42
CA GLN A 609 -1.45 8.66 -31.43
C GLN A 609 -2.90 8.52 -31.87
N TYR A 610 -3.16 7.61 -32.81
CA TYR A 610 -4.49 7.36 -33.36
C TYR A 610 -4.91 5.92 -33.12
N ARG A 611 -6.17 5.72 -32.76
CA ARG A 611 -6.77 4.40 -32.58
C ARG A 611 -7.67 4.07 -33.76
N ILE A 612 -7.44 2.91 -34.38
CA ILE A 612 -8.25 2.33 -35.44
C ILE A 612 -9.05 1.17 -34.85
N ARG A 613 -10.36 1.33 -34.71
CA ARG A 613 -11.23 0.33 -34.09
C ARG A 613 -12.18 -0.24 -35.12
N PHE A 614 -12.00 -1.50 -35.47
CA PHE A 614 -13.00 -2.25 -36.23
C PHE A 614 -14.12 -2.69 -35.29
N GLN A 615 -15.36 -2.46 -35.67
CA GLN A 615 -16.55 -2.79 -34.89
C GLN A 615 -17.55 -3.54 -35.76
N TRP A 616 -17.88 -4.75 -35.35
CA TRP A 616 -18.95 -5.54 -35.93
C TRP A 616 -20.31 -5.01 -35.47
N LYS A 617 -21.24 -4.83 -36.42
CA LYS A 617 -22.60 -4.34 -36.14
C LYS A 617 -23.65 -5.44 -36.30
N LYS A 618 -23.59 -6.20 -37.40
CA LYS A 618 -24.60 -7.21 -37.76
C LYS A 618 -24.00 -8.27 -38.71
N GLY A 619 -24.51 -9.51 -38.65
CA GLY A 619 -24.10 -10.62 -39.53
C GLY A 619 -24.08 -11.97 -38.82
N ARG A 620 -23.52 -13.01 -39.45
CA ARG A 620 -23.28 -14.31 -38.81
C ARG A 620 -21.81 -14.69 -38.72
N HIS A 621 -20.97 -14.15 -39.61
CA HIS A 621 -19.56 -14.48 -39.70
C HIS A 621 -18.68 -13.46 -38.96
N ARG A 622 -17.46 -13.86 -38.59
CA ARG A 622 -16.45 -12.95 -38.04
C ARG A 622 -15.58 -12.40 -39.19
N LEU A 623 -15.08 -11.19 -39.02
CA LEU A 623 -14.02 -10.61 -39.84
C LEU A 623 -12.69 -10.79 -39.14
N ASP A 624 -11.79 -11.54 -39.77
CA ASP A 624 -10.40 -11.68 -39.37
C ASP A 624 -9.58 -10.58 -40.04
N ILE A 625 -8.69 -9.94 -39.29
CA ILE A 625 -7.99 -8.70 -39.67
C ILE A 625 -6.52 -8.84 -39.28
N ARG A 626 -5.60 -8.50 -40.18
CA ARG A 626 -4.15 -8.46 -39.91
C ARG A 626 -3.46 -7.44 -40.80
N LYS A 627 -2.18 -7.17 -40.53
CA LYS A 627 -1.34 -6.23 -41.31
C LYS A 627 -2.02 -4.88 -41.54
N VAL A 628 -2.53 -4.28 -40.47
CA VAL A 628 -3.20 -2.99 -40.53
C VAL A 628 -2.15 -1.91 -40.71
N ARG A 629 -2.33 -1.03 -41.68
CA ARG A 629 -1.36 0.00 -42.06
C ARG A 629 -2.03 1.35 -42.27
N LEU A 630 -1.36 2.41 -41.87
CA LEU A 630 -1.66 3.79 -42.24
C LEU A 630 -0.59 4.26 -43.23
N GLN A 631 -1.00 4.76 -44.40
CA GLN A 631 -0.09 5.16 -45.47
C GLN A 631 -0.43 6.58 -45.96
N ALA A 632 0.55 7.46 -46.04
CA ALA A 632 0.43 8.78 -46.67
C ALA A 632 1.77 9.22 -47.27
N GLY A 633 1.80 9.46 -48.58
CA GLY A 633 3.07 9.67 -49.30
C GLY A 633 4.01 8.49 -49.13
N ASP A 634 5.26 8.77 -48.75
CA ASP A 634 6.28 7.75 -48.48
C ASP A 634 6.22 7.17 -47.04
N VAL A 635 5.36 7.72 -46.17
CA VAL A 635 5.25 7.28 -44.77
C VAL A 635 4.24 6.13 -44.67
N THR A 636 4.71 4.98 -44.17
CA THR A 636 3.87 3.83 -43.81
C THR A 636 4.09 3.46 -42.35
N VAL A 637 3.02 3.45 -41.55
CA VAL A 637 3.03 2.91 -40.19
C VAL A 637 2.21 1.62 -40.19
N ALA A 638 2.80 0.52 -39.74
CA ALA A 638 2.20 -0.81 -39.84
C ALA A 638 2.10 -1.47 -38.46
N ASP A 639 1.02 -2.20 -38.26
CA ASP A 639 0.81 -3.08 -37.12
C ASP A 639 0.30 -4.44 -37.64
N ASN A 640 1.15 -5.45 -37.48
CA ASN A 640 0.91 -6.78 -38.02
C ASN A 640 0.13 -7.69 -37.08
N HIS A 641 -0.32 -7.20 -35.91
CA HIS A 641 -1.07 -8.04 -35.00
C HIS A 641 -2.38 -8.53 -35.61
N PHE A 642 -2.72 -9.77 -35.28
CA PHE A 642 -3.96 -10.40 -35.69
C PHE A 642 -5.11 -9.95 -34.76
N GLY A 643 -6.21 -9.52 -35.37
CA GLY A 643 -7.44 -9.18 -34.68
C GLY A 643 -8.64 -9.80 -35.39
N PHE A 644 -9.77 -9.86 -34.70
CA PHE A 644 -11.03 -10.27 -35.31
C PHE A 644 -12.23 -9.55 -34.68
N THR A 645 -13.30 -9.38 -35.45
CA THR A 645 -14.58 -8.83 -35.00
C THR A 645 -15.75 -9.72 -35.40
N GLY A 646 -16.73 -9.91 -34.52
CA GLY A 646 -17.87 -10.82 -34.75
C GLY A 646 -18.88 -10.78 -33.60
N ASN A 647 -19.93 -11.59 -33.67
CA ASN A 647 -21.02 -11.61 -32.68
C ASN A 647 -20.56 -11.79 -31.21
N ARG A 648 -19.48 -12.55 -30.97
CA ARG A 648 -18.87 -12.82 -29.67
C ARG A 648 -17.73 -11.86 -29.29
N SER A 649 -17.16 -11.15 -30.26
CA SER A 649 -16.07 -10.18 -30.08
C SER A 649 -16.37 -8.98 -30.96
N ARG A 650 -17.22 -8.07 -30.48
CA ARG A 650 -17.85 -7.05 -31.33
C ARG A 650 -16.88 -5.99 -31.85
N GLU A 651 -15.66 -5.92 -31.33
CA GLU A 651 -14.68 -4.92 -31.77
C GLU A 651 -13.24 -5.35 -31.50
N ASN A 652 -12.31 -4.73 -32.23
CA ASN A 652 -10.87 -4.89 -32.09
C ASN A 652 -10.16 -3.58 -32.44
N THR A 653 -9.06 -3.23 -31.77
CA THR A 653 -8.44 -1.89 -31.87
C THR A 653 -6.94 -2.00 -32.13
N TRP A 654 -6.48 -1.25 -33.12
CA TRP A 654 -5.07 -0.98 -33.44
C TRP A 654 -4.71 0.43 -33.03
N VAL A 655 -3.45 0.65 -32.63
CA VAL A 655 -2.99 1.95 -32.15
C VAL A 655 -1.71 2.32 -32.87
N PHE A 656 -1.71 3.48 -33.54
CA PHE A 656 -0.61 3.96 -34.36
C PHE A 656 -0.04 5.26 -33.78
N GLN A 657 1.28 5.34 -33.70
CA GLN A 657 2.01 6.58 -33.44
C GLN A 657 2.41 7.20 -34.79
N ILE A 658 2.01 8.44 -35.04
CA ILE A 658 2.34 9.12 -36.30
C ILE A 658 3.75 9.75 -36.20
N PRO A 659 4.67 9.47 -37.16
CA PRO A 659 6.01 10.05 -37.19
C PRO A 659 6.02 11.58 -37.27
N ALA A 660 7.16 12.20 -36.93
CA ALA A 660 7.31 13.66 -36.90
C ALA A 660 7.26 14.30 -38.30
N ASP A 661 7.75 13.57 -39.30
CA ASP A 661 7.86 13.93 -40.71
C ASP A 661 6.61 13.57 -41.52
N ALA A 662 5.57 13.04 -40.87
CA ALA A 662 4.41 12.54 -41.57
C ALA A 662 3.49 13.68 -42.08
N PRO A 663 2.95 13.56 -43.30
CA PRO A 663 2.02 14.54 -43.84
C PRO A 663 0.72 14.56 -43.04
N GLN A 664 0.09 15.73 -42.93
CA GLN A 664 -1.15 15.86 -42.14
C GLN A 664 -2.38 15.26 -42.83
N ARG A 665 -2.40 15.12 -44.16
CA ARG A 665 -3.56 14.66 -44.95
C ARG A 665 -3.14 13.60 -45.97
N GLY A 666 -4.14 12.96 -46.59
CA GLY A 666 -3.93 11.95 -47.64
C GLY A 666 -3.69 10.54 -47.11
N TRP A 667 -4.09 10.28 -45.87
CA TRP A 667 -3.92 8.97 -45.25
C TRP A 667 -4.89 7.94 -45.82
N LYS A 668 -4.37 6.73 -46.06
CA LYS A 668 -5.13 5.53 -46.36
C LYS A 668 -4.92 4.51 -45.25
N LEU A 669 -6.01 4.00 -44.71
CA LEU A 669 -6.02 2.81 -43.88
C LEU A 669 -6.07 1.58 -44.79
N THR A 670 -5.15 0.64 -44.63
CA THR A 670 -5.19 -0.65 -45.31
C THR A 670 -5.12 -1.80 -44.31
N ALA A 671 -5.74 -2.94 -44.62
CA ALA A 671 -5.64 -4.15 -43.82
C ALA A 671 -5.87 -5.40 -44.67
N GLU A 672 -5.18 -6.49 -44.35
CA GLU A 672 -5.53 -7.81 -44.88
C GLU A 672 -6.72 -8.36 -44.08
N ILE A 673 -7.85 -8.59 -44.74
CA ILE A 673 -9.09 -9.04 -44.11
C ILE A 673 -9.62 -10.34 -44.72
N GLN A 674 -10.32 -11.14 -43.92
CA GLN A 674 -11.02 -12.36 -44.36
C GLN A 674 -12.31 -12.56 -43.58
N GLY A 675 -13.41 -12.89 -44.27
CA GLY A 675 -14.63 -13.38 -43.63
C GLY A 675 -14.53 -14.87 -43.28
N ASN A 676 -14.67 -15.24 -42.00
CA ASN A 676 -14.60 -16.65 -41.58
C ASN A 676 -15.82 -17.44 -42.07
N GLY A 677 -15.71 -18.05 -43.24
CA GLY A 677 -16.74 -18.91 -43.82
C GLY A 677 -17.86 -18.17 -44.56
N GLY A 678 -17.84 -16.83 -44.61
CA GLY A 678 -18.87 -16.06 -45.30
C GLY A 678 -18.65 -14.55 -45.23
N THR A 679 -19.43 -13.83 -46.02
CA THR A 679 -19.28 -12.38 -46.22
C THR A 679 -20.43 -11.57 -45.64
N ASP A 680 -21.44 -12.18 -45.01
CA ASP A 680 -22.70 -11.51 -44.64
C ASP A 680 -22.63 -10.50 -43.46
N SER A 681 -21.42 -10.10 -43.05
CA SER A 681 -21.19 -9.26 -41.88
C SER A 681 -20.83 -7.84 -42.24
N HIS A 682 -21.29 -6.91 -41.40
CA HIS A 682 -21.13 -5.48 -41.59
C HIS A 682 -20.54 -4.86 -40.33
N GLY A 683 -19.81 -3.79 -40.52
CA GLY A 683 -19.30 -3.04 -39.40
C GLY A 683 -18.85 -1.63 -39.73
N THR A 684 -18.34 -0.98 -38.70
CA THR A 684 -17.73 0.36 -38.79
C THR A 684 -16.26 0.27 -38.43
N ILE A 685 -15.46 1.15 -38.99
CA ILE A 685 -14.08 1.36 -38.55
C ILE A 685 -14.02 2.78 -38.00
N LEU A 686 -13.76 2.90 -36.71
CA LEU A 686 -13.61 4.19 -36.07
C LEU A 686 -12.13 4.55 -36.03
N VAL A 687 -11.76 5.65 -36.70
CA VAL A 687 -10.45 6.27 -36.63
C VAL A 687 -10.54 7.45 -35.68
N SER A 688 -9.89 7.36 -34.53
CA SER A 688 -10.01 8.37 -33.47
C SER A 688 -8.63 8.85 -33.02
N GLY A 689 -8.43 10.15 -33.05
CA GLY A 689 -7.26 10.84 -32.52
C GLY A 689 -7.35 11.12 -31.02
N PRO A 690 -6.29 11.69 -30.43
CA PRO A 690 -6.28 12.04 -29.01
C PRO A 690 -7.29 13.15 -28.69
N ASN A 691 -7.48 14.09 -29.62
CA ASN A 691 -8.39 15.23 -29.47
C ASN A 691 -9.84 14.93 -29.88
N ASP A 692 -10.11 13.78 -30.52
CA ASP A 692 -11.46 13.35 -30.94
C ASP A 692 -12.33 12.91 -29.74
N ARG A 693 -11.83 13.11 -28.51
CA ARG A 693 -12.62 12.97 -27.30
C ARG A 693 -13.25 14.29 -26.84
N GLY A 694 -12.84 15.43 -27.39
CA GLY A 694 -13.17 16.76 -26.85
C GLY A 694 -12.58 16.98 -25.46
N GLU A 695 -12.50 18.22 -24.99
CA GLU A 695 -12.22 18.49 -23.58
C GLU A 695 -13.38 17.92 -22.73
N ARG A 696 -13.12 16.90 -21.90
CA ARG A 696 -14.18 16.22 -21.13
C ARG A 696 -14.17 16.55 -19.65
N TYR A 697 -12.97 16.76 -19.10
CA TYR A 697 -12.78 16.89 -17.66
C TYR A 697 -11.82 18.05 -17.39
N ARG A 698 -12.17 18.89 -16.41
CA ARG A 698 -11.40 20.08 -16.02
C ARG A 698 -11.04 19.99 -14.55
N LEU A 699 -9.75 20.10 -14.24
CA LEU A 699 -9.24 20.18 -12.87
C LEU A 699 -9.37 21.60 -12.31
N PRO A 700 -9.31 21.78 -10.98
CA PRO A 700 -9.43 23.11 -10.35
C PRO A 700 -8.35 24.11 -10.75
N ASN A 701 -7.18 23.63 -11.16
CA ASN A 701 -6.11 24.48 -11.73
C ASN A 701 -6.38 24.93 -13.18
N GLY A 702 -7.57 24.65 -13.71
CA GLY A 702 -8.00 25.05 -15.04
C GLY A 702 -7.59 24.10 -16.16
N ARG A 703 -6.68 23.15 -15.92
CA ARG A 703 -6.20 22.20 -16.94
C ARG A 703 -7.29 21.18 -17.29
N THR A 704 -7.30 20.79 -18.56
CA THR A 704 -8.29 19.86 -19.11
C THR A 704 -7.63 18.56 -19.55
N PHE A 705 -8.41 17.48 -19.58
CA PHE A 705 -8.02 16.20 -20.15
C PHE A 705 -9.23 15.40 -20.63
N SER A 706 -8.94 14.39 -21.44
CA SER A 706 -9.92 13.54 -22.11
C SER A 706 -9.60 12.04 -22.01
N ALA A 707 -8.41 11.70 -21.54
CA ALA A 707 -7.93 10.33 -21.43
C ALA A 707 -7.20 10.03 -20.11
N PRO A 708 -7.22 8.77 -19.61
CA PRO A 708 -6.41 8.37 -18.47
C PRO A 708 -4.90 8.64 -18.64
N SER A 709 -4.37 8.49 -19.85
CA SER A 709 -2.97 8.84 -20.16
C SER A 709 -2.66 10.32 -19.88
N GLU A 710 -3.52 11.22 -20.34
CA GLU A 710 -3.41 12.66 -20.09
C GLU A 710 -3.55 12.98 -18.60
N LEU A 711 -4.54 12.39 -17.90
CA LEU A 711 -4.68 12.52 -16.45
C LEU A 711 -3.39 12.14 -15.71
N LYS A 712 -2.78 10.99 -16.07
CA LYS A 712 -1.51 10.55 -15.47
C LYS A 712 -0.40 11.57 -15.67
N GLN A 713 -0.32 12.20 -16.85
CA GLN A 713 0.63 13.29 -17.12
C GLN A 713 0.35 14.53 -16.25
N LEU A 714 -0.91 14.92 -16.08
CA LEU A 714 -1.31 16.02 -15.20
C LEU A 714 -0.91 15.76 -13.74
N LEU A 715 -1.14 14.54 -13.25
CA LEU A 715 -0.74 14.14 -11.90
C LEU A 715 0.78 14.25 -11.70
N LEU A 716 1.56 13.87 -12.70
CA LEU A 716 3.02 13.91 -12.64
C LEU A 716 3.61 15.30 -12.80
N SER A 717 2.96 16.20 -13.54
CA SER A 717 3.46 17.57 -13.71
C SER A 717 3.06 18.48 -12.55
N ASP A 718 1.82 18.37 -12.06
CA ASP A 718 1.25 19.39 -11.16
C ASP A 718 1.26 18.93 -9.70
N TYR A 719 1.28 17.62 -9.46
CA TYR A 719 1.15 17.04 -8.13
C TYR A 719 2.35 16.17 -7.74
N ARG A 720 3.48 16.37 -8.42
CA ARG A 720 4.72 15.60 -8.21
C ARG A 720 5.16 15.61 -6.74
N ASP A 721 5.15 16.78 -6.11
CA ASP A 721 5.58 16.93 -4.72
C ASP A 721 4.64 16.21 -3.76
N LYS A 722 3.32 16.24 -4.02
CA LYS A 722 2.34 15.50 -3.22
C LYS A 722 2.54 13.99 -3.31
N ILE A 723 2.89 13.46 -4.49
CA ILE A 723 3.21 12.05 -4.67
C ILE A 723 4.44 11.66 -3.84
N VAL A 724 5.50 12.48 -3.87
CA VAL A 724 6.70 12.26 -3.08
C VAL A 724 6.40 12.35 -1.58
N ASP A 725 5.64 13.36 -1.15
CA ASP A 725 5.25 13.55 0.24
C ASP A 725 4.46 12.36 0.75
N ASN A 726 3.41 11.95 0.04
CA ASN A 726 2.61 10.79 0.44
C ASN A 726 3.47 9.53 0.51
N ALA A 727 4.38 9.29 -0.45
CA ALA A 727 5.27 8.14 -0.42
C ALA A 727 6.21 8.15 0.80
N VAL A 728 6.81 9.31 1.12
CA VAL A 728 7.66 9.44 2.31
C VAL A 728 6.87 9.23 3.60
N HIS A 729 5.71 9.86 3.73
CA HIS A 729 4.86 9.74 4.92
C HIS A 729 4.38 8.31 5.14
N ARG A 730 3.90 7.63 4.09
CA ARG A 730 3.38 6.26 4.18
C ARG A 730 4.46 5.25 4.52
N VAL A 731 5.62 5.31 3.87
CA VAL A 731 6.73 4.39 4.15
C VAL A 731 7.30 4.64 5.55
N LEU A 732 7.46 5.90 5.96
CA LEU A 732 7.93 6.24 7.30
C LEU A 732 6.94 5.80 8.39
N ALA A 733 5.65 6.07 8.21
CA ALA A 733 4.60 5.67 9.16
C ALA A 733 4.57 4.15 9.35
N TYR A 734 4.64 3.39 8.25
CA TYR A 734 4.70 1.93 8.30
C TYR A 734 5.97 1.43 8.99
N ALA A 735 7.14 2.01 8.72
CA ALA A 735 8.41 1.62 9.35
C ALA A 735 8.43 1.90 10.85
N LEU A 736 7.82 3.02 11.28
CA LEU A 736 7.71 3.40 12.68
C LEU A 736 6.56 2.69 13.40
N GLY A 737 5.58 2.14 12.67
CA GLY A 737 4.37 1.54 13.24
C GLY A 737 3.54 2.55 14.05
N ARG A 738 3.49 3.81 13.62
CA ARG A 738 2.67 4.87 14.24
C ARG A 738 2.37 5.97 13.23
N GLY A 739 1.36 6.79 13.52
CA GLY A 739 1.09 8.02 12.79
C GLY A 739 2.30 8.95 12.75
N ILE A 740 2.40 9.76 11.69
CA ILE A 740 3.40 10.81 11.56
C ILE A 740 3.00 11.99 12.44
N ASP A 741 3.94 12.47 13.23
CA ASP A 741 3.79 13.60 14.13
C ASP A 741 4.59 14.82 13.65
N PRO A 742 4.31 16.04 14.15
CA PRO A 742 5.11 17.22 13.86
C PRO A 742 6.62 17.04 14.09
N VAL A 743 7.00 16.27 15.12
CA VAL A 743 8.41 15.94 15.43
C VAL A 743 9.14 15.17 14.33
N ASP A 744 8.41 14.55 13.40
CA ASP A 744 8.99 13.81 12.28
C ASP A 744 9.35 14.71 11.09
N ARG A 745 8.88 15.96 11.04
CA ARG A 745 9.12 16.88 9.89
C ARG A 745 10.59 17.07 9.54
N PRO A 746 11.53 17.22 10.51
CA PRO A 746 12.94 17.32 10.16
C PRO A 746 13.47 16.03 9.50
N ALA A 747 12.98 14.85 9.91
CA ALA A 747 13.32 13.58 9.26
C ALA A 747 12.75 13.49 7.85
N ILE A 748 11.47 13.87 7.67
CA ILE A 748 10.80 13.88 6.37
C ILE A 748 11.53 14.78 5.38
N LYS A 749 11.92 16.00 5.79
CA LYS A 749 12.73 16.92 4.98
C LYS A 749 14.04 16.28 4.53
N LYS A 750 14.78 15.65 5.45
CA LYS A 750 16.05 14.95 5.16
C LYS A 750 15.85 13.76 4.21
N ILE A 751 14.78 12.99 4.40
CA ILE A 751 14.43 11.86 3.51
C ILE A 751 14.15 12.37 2.09
N LYS A 752 13.31 13.41 1.94
CA LYS A 752 13.00 14.02 0.63
C LYS A 752 14.27 14.50 -0.10
N GLN A 753 15.18 15.15 0.61
CA GLN A 753 16.46 15.59 0.06
C GLN A 753 17.32 14.39 -0.40
N ALA A 754 17.45 13.37 0.46
CA ALA A 754 18.26 12.18 0.16
C ALA A 754 17.75 11.39 -1.05
N ILE A 755 16.43 11.23 -1.17
CA ILE A 755 15.84 10.53 -2.33
C ILE A 755 15.85 11.41 -3.59
N GLY A 756 15.74 12.73 -3.46
CA GLY A 756 15.83 13.67 -4.59
C GLY A 756 17.19 13.57 -5.29
N ALA A 757 18.28 13.49 -4.52
CA ALA A 757 19.64 13.26 -5.02
C ALA A 757 19.83 11.89 -5.70
N ARG A 758 18.88 10.96 -5.51
CA ARG A 758 18.89 9.60 -6.06
C ARG A 758 17.65 9.35 -6.91
N GLU A 759 17.18 10.37 -7.63
CA GLU A 759 16.09 10.30 -8.60
C GLU A 759 14.77 9.69 -8.06
N PHE A 760 14.48 9.87 -6.77
CA PHE A 760 13.27 9.41 -6.09
C PHE A 760 13.04 7.89 -6.19
N ARG A 761 14.12 7.12 -6.20
CA ARG A 761 14.11 5.66 -6.36
C ARG A 761 13.56 4.94 -5.13
N MET A 762 12.79 3.86 -5.32
CA MET A 762 12.18 3.11 -4.21
C MET A 762 13.20 2.57 -3.20
N GLN A 763 14.33 2.00 -3.63
CA GLN A 763 15.33 1.51 -2.69
C GLN A 763 16.01 2.65 -1.93
N ALA A 764 16.17 3.82 -2.57
CA ALA A 764 16.69 5.01 -1.90
C ALA A 764 15.74 5.51 -0.80
N LEU A 765 14.42 5.44 -1.04
CA LEU A 765 13.40 5.76 -0.03
C LEU A 765 13.48 4.82 1.18
N LEU A 766 13.55 3.51 0.94
CA LEU A 766 13.66 2.52 2.02
C LEU A 766 14.96 2.72 2.83
N GLU A 767 16.10 2.93 2.15
CA GLU A 767 17.39 3.23 2.79
C GLU A 767 17.33 4.53 3.61
N ALA A 768 16.75 5.60 3.06
CA ALA A 768 16.64 6.90 3.74
C ALA A 768 15.74 6.85 4.99
N VAL A 769 14.64 6.08 4.95
CA VAL A 769 13.76 5.86 6.11
C VAL A 769 14.50 5.13 7.23
N VAL A 770 15.25 4.08 6.90
CA VAL A 770 16.04 3.32 7.87
C VAL A 770 17.17 4.16 8.48
N LEU A 771 17.75 5.08 7.69
CA LEU A 771 18.79 6.01 8.16
C LEU A 771 18.23 7.19 8.96
N SER A 772 16.91 7.38 8.98
CA SER A 772 16.27 8.52 9.62
C SER A 772 16.40 8.49 11.15
N TYR A 773 16.39 9.68 11.74
CA TYR A 773 16.45 9.85 13.19
C TYR A 773 15.38 9.04 13.96
N PRO A 774 14.07 9.15 13.64
CA PRO A 774 13.03 8.43 14.40
C PRO A 774 13.11 6.90 14.25
N PHE A 775 13.72 6.39 13.18
CA PHE A 775 13.93 4.95 13.04
C PHE A 775 15.10 4.45 13.90
N ARG A 776 16.15 5.26 14.04
CA ARG A 776 17.40 4.91 14.76
C ARG A 776 17.42 5.32 16.22
N HIS A 777 16.47 6.14 16.65
CA HIS A 777 16.34 6.61 18.02
C HIS A 777 14.98 6.21 18.61
N LYS A 778 14.93 6.19 19.93
CA LYS A 778 13.73 5.95 20.72
C LYS A 778 13.69 6.94 21.87
N GLU A 779 12.49 7.17 22.36
CA GLU A 779 12.25 8.02 23.51
C GLU A 779 11.04 7.42 24.23
N ASN A 780 11.22 6.99 25.48
CA ASN A 780 10.09 6.61 26.31
C ASN A 780 9.72 7.86 27.10
N ARG A 781 8.49 8.32 26.91
CA ARG A 781 7.85 9.32 27.76
C ARG A 781 6.58 8.72 28.31
#